data_AF-G2Z4Y6-F1
#
_entry.id   AF-G2Z4Y6-F1
#
_cell.length_a   1.000
_cell.length_b   1.000
_cell.length_c   1.000
_cell.angle_alpha   90.00
_cell.angle_beta   90.00
_cell.angle_gamma   90.00
#
_symmetry.space_group_name_H-M   'P 1'
#
loop_
_entity.id
_entity.type
_entity.pdbx_description
1 polymer ?
#
loop_
_entity_poly.entity_id
_entity_poly.type
_entity_poly.pdbx_seq_one_letter_code
_entity_poly.pdbx_strand_id
1 'polypeptide(L)'
;MKKNTFLPNLKAIFSPALLIMLAIFASQNISAQVQNNGTLYIADSGLFYVQSGVYNFGVAPTDPTTGTTTTTRTASTYGVLSFGDGATTATASVATHFNDGYTKSNTASAFVYQIGQTTTYAPAKVDASVAGEVAAAYYTSAYTDLTFDGTVSKVSSTGYWDIKQLTGATKTGKLSLAWTENLTTDLTGTTGTPSTSDITIVGYNGTDWVQIPSTVDTNNFFDNAASAIGSKGSITSTLNIDLSGTSFQFFALGSKKGACQTLVALGSHSTTWDGSAWSNGVPTLESTATISGSTNSPGSFVCNKLNLNADLKLANGDVLEIVNEVTTSGGSKIILASEASIVQRNGASTAPSIELTKVSRAMRGYDYIYWGTPVNSNFFSQLAAAESFTTAIAAAPTATSNVFLDKYKWVPGQTGAYGSATYGWQALTAIENGKGFITMVNPIAPFDTAGSNTGIVKLKIAGTANNGDVVVPVTKSAFTSSTKNYNLLANPYPSAIDVDMFLRENTKIDGFVKLWTSKTAPATISGINAAYTNADYAIYNPSGSVNTSPISQTISGKIASAQGFMVRCTTAGDVTFTNCMRVTSGNNNFFRTANENTNNDTSNFERNRFKLNMTNTNLGIFSQILIAYSNEATTGYDRLYDAESGSANATSMYTLSGIYKLAINGRPAFESTDVVPVGVKLPSTSSPEFATAVAETYKIGITEQEGVFANGTVNVFLHDKLNNTYHDFANGDFTFTTTTSSTDDRFEVVYQNTALDNNTFNTNQVLAFIKDENLNIAASLAMTNVEIYDITGKKLQSVNINNEKSIKKAFNYAEGFYIVKIKLDNGSIVSQKLINKK
;
A
#
# COMPACT_ATOMS: atom_id res chain seq x y z
N MET A 1 38.90 46.60 59.91
CA MET A 1 40.05 46.94 60.77
C MET A 1 41.33 46.47 60.09
N LYS A 2 42.31 47.39 59.94
CA LYS A 2 43.79 47.24 59.82
C LYS A 2 44.33 45.90 59.27
N LYS A 3 45.27 45.82 58.31
CA LYS A 3 46.48 46.65 58.14
C LYS A 3 47.15 46.33 56.77
N ASN A 4 47.66 47.38 56.14
CA ASN A 4 48.44 47.44 54.90
C ASN A 4 49.81 46.72 54.96
N THR A 5 50.30 46.30 53.78
CA THR A 5 51.69 46.48 53.30
C THR A 5 51.69 46.26 51.76
N PHE A 6 51.93 47.29 50.93
CA PHE A 6 53.24 47.68 50.33
C PHE A 6 53.78 46.62 49.35
N LEU A 7 54.27 46.87 48.14
CA LEU A 7 54.37 48.00 47.19
C LEU A 7 54.78 47.33 45.82
N PRO A 8 55.25 48.02 44.77
CA PRO A 8 54.88 47.81 43.37
C PRO A 8 55.88 46.94 42.57
N ASN A 9 55.43 46.34 41.46
CA ASN A 9 56.12 46.45 40.16
C ASN A 9 55.37 45.62 39.11
N LEU A 10 54.48 46.31 38.41
CA LEU A 10 53.82 45.84 37.20
C LEU A 10 54.79 45.96 36.00
N LYS A 11 55.92 45.23 36.02
CA LYS A 11 56.82 45.06 34.86
C LYS A 11 57.56 43.73 34.96
N ALA A 12 56.89 42.69 34.47
CA ALA A 12 57.42 41.41 33.95
C ALA A 12 56.47 40.29 34.37
N ILE A 13 55.49 39.98 33.51
CA ILE A 13 54.94 38.64 33.15
C ILE A 13 53.89 38.94 32.08
N PHE A 14 54.33 39.36 30.91
CA PHE A 14 53.57 39.19 29.67
C PHE A 14 54.57 38.59 28.68
N SER A 15 54.89 37.32 28.91
CA SER A 15 55.60 36.53 27.92
C SER A 15 54.65 36.30 26.74
N PRO A 16 55.11 36.46 25.49
CA PRO A 16 54.36 36.03 24.31
C PRO A 16 53.90 34.57 24.43
N ALA A 17 54.62 33.73 25.18
CA ALA A 17 54.24 32.34 25.43
C ALA A 17 52.97 32.19 26.31
N LEU A 18 52.67 33.16 27.18
CA LEU A 18 51.45 33.14 28.01
C LEU A 18 50.23 33.62 27.21
N LEU A 19 50.42 34.59 26.32
CA LEU A 19 49.38 35.05 25.38
C LEU A 19 49.11 34.00 24.29
N ILE A 20 50.16 33.30 23.82
CA ILE A 20 50.05 32.17 22.89
C ILE A 20 49.45 30.95 23.58
N MET A 21 49.75 30.66 24.86
CA MET A 21 49.04 29.60 25.58
C MET A 21 47.55 29.95 25.78
N LEU A 22 47.20 31.19 26.16
CA LEU A 22 45.79 31.59 26.27
C LEU A 22 45.07 31.56 24.91
N ALA A 23 45.75 31.91 23.82
CA ALA A 23 45.22 31.82 22.46
C ALA A 23 45.09 30.37 21.97
N ILE A 24 46.01 29.46 22.35
CA ILE A 24 45.93 28.03 22.04
C ILE A 24 44.81 27.35 22.84
N PHE A 25 44.55 27.77 24.09
CA PHE A 25 43.38 27.30 24.84
C PHE A 25 42.06 27.90 24.33
N ALA A 26 42.08 29.08 23.70
CA ALA A 26 40.91 29.68 23.05
C ALA A 26 40.64 29.13 21.63
N SER A 27 41.59 28.42 21.01
CA SER A 27 41.47 27.86 19.65
C SER A 27 41.30 26.34 19.60
N GLN A 28 41.24 25.65 20.75
CA GLN A 28 40.92 24.24 20.83
C GLN A 28 39.44 24.11 21.20
N ASN A 29 38.57 23.84 20.22
CA ASN A 29 37.26 23.26 20.51
C ASN A 29 37.51 21.85 21.09
N ILE A 30 37.85 21.77 22.37
CA ILE A 30 37.88 20.50 23.10
C ILE A 30 36.42 20.09 23.26
N SER A 31 35.91 19.30 22.31
CA SER A 31 34.62 18.63 22.45
C SER A 31 34.72 17.67 23.62
N ALA A 32 34.27 18.09 24.81
CA ALA A 32 34.18 17.21 25.96
C ALA A 32 33.07 16.17 25.69
N GLN A 33 33.44 14.90 25.57
CA GLN A 33 32.49 13.81 25.59
C GLN A 33 32.05 13.60 27.05
N VAL A 34 30.75 13.70 27.32
CA VAL A 34 30.18 13.39 28.63
C VAL A 34 29.70 11.95 28.57
N GLN A 35 30.25 11.08 29.41
CA GLN A 35 29.81 9.69 29.53
C GLN A 35 29.28 9.44 30.94
N ASN A 36 28.02 9.00 31.04
CA ASN A 36 27.46 8.55 32.31
C ASN A 36 27.67 7.03 32.45
N ASN A 37 28.52 6.63 33.40
CA ASN A 37 28.75 5.21 33.74
C ASN A 37 28.09 4.81 35.07
N GLY A 38 27.25 5.68 35.65
CA GLY A 38 26.59 5.45 36.93
C GLY A 38 25.12 5.87 36.91
N THR A 39 24.50 5.99 38.08
CA THR A 39 23.12 6.49 38.20
C THR A 39 23.11 8.02 38.18
N LEU A 40 22.41 8.60 37.22
CA LEU A 40 22.12 10.03 37.14
C LEU A 40 20.64 10.25 37.40
N TYR A 41 20.31 10.88 38.52
CA TYR A 41 18.94 11.26 38.86
C TYR A 41 18.79 12.78 38.87
N ILE A 42 17.84 13.30 38.08
CA ILE A 42 17.54 14.73 37.98
C ILE A 42 16.14 14.94 38.56
N ALA A 43 16.10 15.52 39.76
CA ALA A 43 14.86 15.80 40.49
C ALA A 43 14.07 16.96 39.87
N ASP A 44 12.88 17.21 40.41
CA ASP A 44 12.01 18.31 40.01
C ASP A 44 12.75 19.65 39.94
N SER A 45 12.52 20.41 38.87
CA SER A 45 13.20 21.69 38.54
C SER A 45 14.72 21.59 38.36
N GLY A 46 15.27 20.37 38.40
CA GLY A 46 16.67 20.10 38.11
C GLY A 46 16.96 20.10 36.61
N LEU A 47 18.13 20.59 36.22
CA LEU A 47 18.61 20.64 34.84
C LEU A 47 20.02 20.07 34.76
N PHE A 48 20.22 19.03 33.96
CA PHE A 48 21.54 18.61 33.51
C PHE A 48 21.70 19.06 32.05
N TYR A 49 22.58 20.03 31.79
CA TYR A 49 22.73 20.64 30.48
C TYR A 49 24.01 20.22 29.78
N VAL A 50 23.87 19.61 28.61
CA VAL A 50 24.96 19.27 27.68
C VAL A 50 24.99 20.32 26.58
N GLN A 51 25.92 21.27 26.68
CA GLN A 51 25.99 22.41 25.76
C GLN A 51 26.33 22.02 24.31
N SER A 52 27.27 21.09 24.13
CA SER A 52 27.77 20.64 22.82
C SER A 52 28.50 19.31 22.95
N GLY A 53 28.70 18.58 21.85
CA GLY A 53 29.41 17.29 21.86
C GLY A 53 28.48 16.10 22.05
N VAL A 54 29.03 14.95 22.41
CA VAL A 54 28.28 13.68 22.52
C VAL A 54 28.02 13.35 23.99
N TYR A 55 26.76 13.16 24.36
CA TYR A 55 26.38 12.49 25.61
C TYR A 55 26.25 10.99 25.37
N ASN A 56 27.09 10.22 26.06
CA ASN A 56 27.15 8.77 25.97
C ASN A 56 26.45 8.18 27.21
N PHE A 57 25.40 7.38 26.99
CA PHE A 57 24.62 6.75 28.06
C PHE A 57 25.39 5.63 28.80
N GLY A 58 26.66 5.39 28.47
CA GLY A 58 27.55 4.43 29.14
C GLY A 58 27.63 3.07 28.44
N VAL A 59 28.35 2.15 29.08
CA VAL A 59 28.45 0.72 28.70
C VAL A 59 27.52 -0.07 29.60
N ALA A 60 26.89 -1.12 29.06
CA ALA A 60 26.02 -2.04 29.81
C ALA A 60 26.66 -2.48 31.12
N PRO A 61 26.14 -2.04 32.28
CA PRO A 61 26.55 -2.62 33.52
C PRO A 61 26.09 -4.08 33.55
N THR A 62 26.86 -4.92 34.23
CA THR A 62 26.51 -6.32 34.49
C THR A 62 25.23 -6.48 35.31
N ASP A 63 24.71 -5.39 35.87
CA ASP A 63 23.47 -5.29 36.62
C ASP A 63 22.54 -4.23 35.97
N PRO A 64 21.34 -4.60 35.49
CA PRO A 64 20.38 -3.68 34.85
C PRO A 64 19.85 -2.57 35.78
N THR A 65 20.19 -2.58 37.07
CA THR A 65 19.84 -1.53 38.05
C THR A 65 20.92 -0.47 38.25
N THR A 66 22.10 -0.64 37.65
CA THR A 66 23.19 0.35 37.69
C THR A 66 23.29 1.04 36.32
N GLY A 67 23.73 2.30 36.22
CA GLY A 67 23.87 2.99 34.92
C GLY A 67 22.64 3.73 34.35
N THR A 68 21.61 3.99 35.15
CA THR A 68 20.37 4.62 34.67
C THR A 68 20.46 6.16 34.66
N THR A 69 19.96 6.78 33.59
CA THR A 69 19.64 8.22 33.59
C THR A 69 18.14 8.36 33.82
N THR A 70 17.73 9.06 34.88
CA THR A 70 16.33 9.20 35.26
C THR A 70 16.05 10.67 35.56
N THR A 71 14.91 11.13 35.09
CA THR A 71 14.37 12.46 35.35
C THR A 71 12.97 12.30 35.93
N THR A 72 12.57 13.18 36.84
CA THR A 72 11.20 13.13 37.34
C THR A 72 10.20 13.43 36.21
N ARG A 73 8.95 12.96 36.36
CA ARG A 73 7.86 13.18 35.39
C ARG A 73 6.69 14.00 35.96
N THR A 74 6.93 14.78 37.01
CA THR A 74 5.91 15.63 37.63
C THR A 74 5.42 16.65 36.62
N ALA A 75 4.12 16.66 36.29
CA ALA A 75 3.56 17.35 35.12
C ALA A 75 3.97 18.83 34.95
N SER A 76 4.20 19.55 36.06
CA SER A 76 4.54 20.98 36.05
C SER A 76 5.98 21.31 36.44
N THR A 77 6.71 20.39 37.09
CA THR A 77 8.00 20.69 37.73
C THR A 77 9.05 19.61 37.51
N TYR A 78 8.99 18.85 36.42
CA TYR A 78 9.91 17.75 36.15
C TYR A 78 11.39 18.18 36.02
N GLY A 79 12.30 17.24 36.30
CA GLY A 79 13.72 17.33 35.99
C GLY A 79 13.98 17.08 34.51
N VAL A 80 15.07 17.62 33.98
CA VAL A 80 15.36 17.58 32.54
C VAL A 80 16.82 17.28 32.24
N LEU A 81 17.05 16.29 31.36
CA LEU A 81 18.31 16.15 30.63
C LEU A 81 18.24 16.99 29.35
N SER A 82 19.01 18.07 29.27
CA SER A 82 18.89 19.07 28.20
C SER A 82 20.11 19.14 27.29
N PHE A 83 19.86 19.31 26.00
CA PHE A 83 20.86 19.35 24.95
C PHE A 83 20.86 20.70 24.25
N GLY A 84 22.04 21.33 24.17
CA GLY A 84 22.28 22.54 23.40
C GLY A 84 22.33 22.26 21.90
N ASP A 85 22.41 23.32 21.09
CA ASP A 85 22.50 23.18 19.65
C ASP A 85 23.83 22.51 19.23
N GLY A 86 23.75 21.52 18.35
CA GLY A 86 24.90 20.69 17.95
C GLY A 86 25.31 19.61 18.97
N ALA A 87 24.64 19.48 20.11
CA ALA A 87 24.82 18.34 21.00
C ALA A 87 24.11 17.09 20.44
N THR A 88 24.72 15.93 20.61
CA THR A 88 24.18 14.65 20.15
C THR A 88 24.25 13.59 21.25
N THR A 89 23.59 12.46 21.03
CA THR A 89 23.63 11.30 21.92
C THR A 89 24.25 10.10 21.22
N ALA A 90 24.96 9.24 21.96
CA ALA A 90 25.43 7.95 21.47
C ALA A 90 25.11 6.83 22.47
N THR A 91 25.32 5.59 22.05
CA THR A 91 25.26 4.34 22.86
C THR A 91 23.94 4.00 23.55
N ALA A 92 22.85 4.73 23.24
CA ALA A 92 21.52 4.35 23.69
C ALA A 92 21.08 3.01 23.08
N SER A 93 20.48 2.13 23.88
CA SER A 93 20.08 0.78 23.47
C SER A 93 18.84 0.27 24.21
N VAL A 94 18.22 -0.79 23.65
CA VAL A 94 16.83 -1.20 23.84
C VAL A 94 16.35 -1.59 25.25
N ALA A 95 17.21 -1.77 26.25
CA ALA A 95 16.75 -2.32 27.55
C ALA A 95 17.21 -1.55 28.80
N THR A 96 18.32 -0.80 28.75
CA THR A 96 18.93 -0.22 29.97
C THR A 96 19.67 1.11 29.76
N HIS A 97 19.69 1.67 28.55
CA HIS A 97 20.50 2.86 28.21
C HIS A 97 19.67 3.93 27.51
N PHE A 98 18.77 4.56 28.27
CA PHE A 98 17.98 5.70 27.83
C PHE A 98 17.68 6.60 29.03
N ASN A 99 17.13 7.78 28.79
CA ASN A 99 16.59 8.61 29.85
C ASN A 99 15.17 8.15 30.21
N ASP A 100 15.00 7.63 31.43
CA ASP A 100 13.70 7.34 32.02
C ASP A 100 13.10 8.65 32.54
N GLY A 101 12.47 9.42 31.63
CA GLY A 101 11.80 10.69 31.91
C GLY A 101 11.99 11.74 30.79
N TYR A 102 12.04 13.03 31.13
CA TYR A 102 12.12 14.14 30.17
C TYR A 102 13.53 14.42 29.67
N THR A 103 13.67 14.39 28.35
CA THR A 103 14.82 14.92 27.62
C THR A 103 14.40 16.18 26.86
N LYS A 104 15.23 17.22 26.87
CA LYS A 104 15.01 18.48 26.15
C LYS A 104 16.09 18.73 25.11
N SER A 105 15.71 19.24 23.95
CA SER A 105 16.65 19.70 22.92
C SER A 105 16.34 21.12 22.47
N ASN A 106 17.41 21.89 22.22
CA ASN A 106 17.34 23.29 21.78
C ASN A 106 17.69 23.47 20.29
N THR A 107 17.98 22.39 19.57
CA THR A 107 18.46 22.45 18.19
C THR A 107 17.35 22.79 17.18
N ALA A 108 17.77 23.31 16.02
CA ALA A 108 16.94 23.50 14.83
C ALA A 108 17.11 22.35 13.80
N SER A 109 17.83 21.28 14.15
CA SER A 109 18.03 20.11 13.29
C SER A 109 17.33 18.88 13.86
N ALA A 110 17.30 17.78 13.10
CA ALA A 110 16.83 16.49 13.59
C ALA A 110 17.55 16.08 14.88
N PHE A 111 16.77 15.82 15.94
CA PHE A 111 17.27 15.34 17.22
C PHE A 111 16.54 14.08 17.65
N VAL A 112 17.29 13.05 18.04
CA VAL A 112 16.75 11.79 18.57
C VAL A 112 16.75 11.84 20.10
N TYR A 113 15.56 11.85 20.68
CA TYR A 113 15.32 11.73 22.11
C TYR A 113 15.47 10.26 22.51
N GLN A 114 16.57 9.96 23.21
CA GLN A 114 16.85 8.64 23.77
C GLN A 114 16.04 8.45 25.06
N ILE A 115 14.74 8.20 24.92
CA ILE A 115 13.78 8.14 26.02
C ILE A 115 13.07 6.78 26.10
N GLY A 116 12.48 6.51 27.25
CA GLY A 116 11.71 5.29 27.52
C GLY A 116 11.14 5.35 28.93
N GLN A 117 10.57 4.26 29.42
CA GLN A 117 10.16 4.12 30.82
C GLN A 117 10.38 2.69 31.30
N THR A 118 10.95 2.53 32.50
CA THR A 118 11.31 1.22 33.07
C THR A 118 12.24 0.42 32.15
N THR A 119 11.76 -0.64 31.51
CA THR A 119 12.52 -1.49 30.58
C THR A 119 12.14 -1.23 29.12
N THR A 120 11.15 -0.37 28.86
CA THR A 120 10.67 -0.06 27.51
C THR A 120 11.40 1.14 26.96
N TYR A 121 12.28 0.90 26.01
CA TYR A 121 12.90 1.94 25.21
C TYR A 121 11.94 2.39 24.10
N ALA A 122 11.73 3.70 23.95
CA ALA A 122 10.73 4.24 23.03
C ALA A 122 11.22 5.58 22.48
N PRO A 123 12.28 5.58 21.66
CA PRO A 123 12.89 6.83 21.22
C PRO A 123 11.91 7.59 20.32
N ALA A 124 12.04 8.91 20.34
CA ALA A 124 11.34 9.80 19.43
C ALA A 124 12.35 10.66 18.68
N LYS A 125 12.02 11.11 17.47
CA LYS A 125 12.84 12.06 16.72
C LYS A 125 11.99 13.26 16.36
N VAL A 126 12.54 14.46 16.54
CA VAL A 126 11.92 15.69 16.04
C VAL A 126 12.89 16.35 15.09
N ASP A 127 12.45 16.54 13.85
CA ASP A 127 13.12 17.38 12.86
C ASP A 127 12.47 18.77 12.88
N ALA A 128 13.02 19.64 13.72
CA ALA A 128 12.45 20.95 14.00
C ALA A 128 12.75 21.92 12.84
N SER A 129 11.77 22.72 12.42
CA SER A 129 11.98 23.74 11.39
C SER A 129 12.67 25.02 11.92
N VAL A 130 12.69 25.23 13.24
CA VAL A 130 13.23 26.43 13.90
C VAL A 130 13.87 26.04 15.25
N ALA A 131 14.91 26.78 15.69
CA ALA A 131 15.57 26.59 17.00
C ALA A 131 14.62 26.90 18.18
N GLY A 132 14.88 26.27 19.34
CA GLY A 132 14.09 26.46 20.58
C GLY A 132 13.77 25.15 21.32
N GLU A 133 13.12 25.25 22.47
CA GLU A 133 13.10 24.18 23.46
C GLU A 133 11.96 23.17 23.26
N VAL A 134 12.27 21.94 22.85
CA VAL A 134 11.30 20.82 22.80
C VAL A 134 11.71 19.78 23.83
N ALA A 135 10.76 19.38 24.67
CA ALA A 135 10.93 18.30 25.64
C ALA A 135 10.09 17.09 25.24
N ALA A 136 10.61 15.90 25.49
CA ALA A 136 9.96 14.63 25.19
C ALA A 136 10.14 13.64 26.35
N ALA A 137 9.08 12.90 26.67
CA ALA A 137 9.07 11.77 27.59
C ALA A 137 8.14 10.67 27.06
N TYR A 138 8.39 9.42 27.45
CA TYR A 138 7.53 8.27 27.15
C TYR A 138 6.88 7.73 28.42
N TYR A 139 5.65 7.23 28.27
CA TYR A 139 4.82 6.60 29.30
C TYR A 139 4.36 5.21 28.83
N THR A 140 4.57 4.16 29.62
CA THR A 140 4.15 2.77 29.32
C THR A 140 2.70 2.46 29.70
N SER A 141 1.96 3.44 30.20
CA SER A 141 0.53 3.30 30.51
C SER A 141 -0.31 3.69 29.30
N ALA A 142 -1.32 2.89 28.98
CA ALA A 142 -2.35 3.28 28.02
C ALA A 142 -2.99 4.62 28.44
N TYR A 143 -3.29 5.47 27.47
CA TYR A 143 -4.07 6.68 27.71
C TYR A 143 -5.54 6.29 27.95
N THR A 144 -6.18 6.88 28.97
CA THR A 144 -7.50 6.44 29.43
C THR A 144 -8.67 6.98 28.61
N ASP A 145 -8.51 8.12 27.94
CA ASP A 145 -9.57 8.67 27.09
C ASP A 145 -9.39 8.13 25.65
N LEU A 146 -10.21 7.15 25.29
CA LEU A 146 -10.19 6.45 24.00
C LEU A 146 -11.36 6.89 23.11
N THR A 147 -11.48 8.19 22.92
CA THR A 147 -12.39 8.81 21.96
C THR A 147 -11.62 9.08 20.65
N PHE A 148 -12.26 8.81 19.52
CA PHE A 148 -11.64 8.85 18.18
C PHE A 148 -12.46 9.73 17.25
N ASP A 149 -11.80 10.49 16.38
CA ASP A 149 -12.41 11.39 15.39
C ASP A 149 -13.04 10.68 14.17
N GLY A 150 -12.95 9.35 14.12
CA GLY A 150 -13.41 8.53 13.01
C GLY A 150 -12.35 8.22 11.94
N THR A 151 -11.16 8.81 12.02
CA THR A 151 -9.97 8.49 11.19
C THR A 151 -9.05 7.48 11.87
N VAL A 152 -9.19 7.30 13.17
CA VAL A 152 -8.43 6.34 13.99
C VAL A 152 -9.33 5.18 14.42
N SER A 153 -8.83 3.94 14.30
CA SER A 153 -9.54 2.73 14.73
C SER A 153 -9.06 2.19 16.07
N LYS A 154 -7.80 2.47 16.43
CA LYS A 154 -7.19 2.10 17.72
C LYS A 154 -5.98 2.99 18.01
N VAL A 155 -5.71 3.21 19.29
CA VAL A 155 -4.45 3.77 19.81
C VAL A 155 -3.70 2.67 20.55
N SER A 156 -2.37 2.71 20.50
CA SER A 156 -1.48 1.81 21.23
C SER A 156 -1.85 1.76 22.71
N SER A 157 -1.95 0.55 23.24
CA SER A 157 -2.16 0.27 24.66
C SER A 157 -0.85 0.12 25.43
N THR A 158 0.29 0.06 24.74
CA THR A 158 1.63 -0.09 25.34
C THR A 158 2.26 1.23 25.77
N GLY A 159 1.76 2.37 25.28
CA GLY A 159 2.18 3.67 25.77
C GLY A 159 1.96 4.86 24.84
N TYR A 160 2.39 6.03 25.29
CA TYR A 160 2.32 7.29 24.57
C TYR A 160 3.50 8.21 24.90
N TRP A 161 3.73 9.19 24.03
CA TRP A 161 4.75 10.23 24.17
C TRP A 161 4.10 11.56 24.56
N ASP A 162 4.66 12.21 25.57
CA ASP A 162 4.43 13.62 25.88
C ASP A 162 5.57 14.41 25.23
N ILE A 163 5.26 15.13 24.15
CA ILE A 163 6.22 15.94 23.40
C ILE A 163 5.68 17.35 23.32
N LYS A 164 6.36 18.29 23.97
CA LYS A 164 5.89 19.66 24.10
C LYS A 164 7.02 20.68 24.06
N GLN A 165 6.74 21.80 23.43
CA GLN A 165 7.57 22.99 23.48
C GLN A 165 7.41 23.68 24.85
N LEU A 166 8.51 24.12 25.46
CA LEU A 166 8.48 24.71 26.81
C LEU A 166 8.41 26.24 26.81
N THR A 167 8.98 26.91 25.80
CA THR A 167 8.91 28.37 25.63
C THR A 167 9.13 28.80 24.16
N GLY A 168 8.52 29.91 23.72
CA GLY A 168 8.77 30.55 22.40
C GLY A 168 7.62 30.44 21.37
N ALA A 169 7.84 31.03 20.18
CA ALA A 169 6.89 30.98 19.05
C ALA A 169 6.60 29.54 18.59
N THR A 170 5.41 29.32 18.01
CA THR A 170 4.92 28.01 17.55
C THR A 170 5.99 27.22 16.79
N LYS A 171 6.48 26.13 17.39
CA LYS A 171 7.37 25.21 16.70
C LYS A 171 6.59 24.18 15.90
N THR A 172 6.99 24.04 14.64
CA THR A 172 6.54 22.95 13.80
C THR A 172 7.73 22.07 13.39
N GLY A 173 7.52 20.77 13.27
CA GLY A 173 8.57 19.85 12.83
C GLY A 173 8.01 18.49 12.44
N LYS A 174 8.80 17.70 11.72
CA LYS A 174 8.44 16.30 11.49
C LYS A 174 8.67 15.51 12.76
N LEU A 175 7.66 14.77 13.18
CA LEU A 175 7.74 13.86 14.32
C LEU A 175 7.96 12.45 13.81
N SER A 176 8.94 11.75 14.37
CA SER A 176 9.07 10.31 14.23
C SER A 176 8.93 9.63 15.58
N LEU A 177 8.14 8.55 15.62
CA LEU A 177 7.97 7.69 16.79
C LEU A 177 8.49 6.29 16.48
N ALA A 178 9.09 5.63 17.46
CA ALA A 178 9.60 4.27 17.32
C ALA A 178 8.80 3.27 18.15
N TRP A 179 8.82 2.02 17.71
CA TRP A 179 8.45 0.87 18.53
C TRP A 179 9.61 -0.11 18.59
N THR A 180 9.80 -0.72 19.74
CA THR A 180 10.88 -1.69 19.99
C THR A 180 10.37 -3.12 20.14
N GLU A 181 9.05 -3.28 20.16
CA GLU A 181 8.37 -4.55 20.37
C GLU A 181 7.27 -4.77 19.32
N ASN A 182 6.86 -6.02 19.15
CA ASN A 182 5.85 -6.41 18.19
C ASN A 182 4.52 -5.67 18.44
N LEU A 183 4.18 -4.75 17.53
CA LEU A 183 2.95 -3.96 17.60
C LEU A 183 1.71 -4.72 17.13
N THR A 184 1.86 -5.92 16.57
CA THR A 184 0.74 -6.71 16.02
C THR A 184 -0.37 -6.88 17.04
N THR A 185 -0.05 -7.36 18.24
CA THR A 185 -1.05 -7.59 19.29
C THR A 185 -1.54 -6.30 19.95
N ASP A 186 -0.69 -5.27 19.96
CA ASP A 186 -1.02 -3.98 20.56
C ASP A 186 -2.01 -3.19 19.71
N LEU A 187 -1.82 -3.18 18.38
CA LEU A 187 -2.66 -2.44 17.45
C LEU A 187 -3.72 -3.29 16.73
N THR A 188 -3.83 -4.60 17.03
CA THR A 188 -4.96 -5.41 16.53
C THR A 188 -6.30 -4.89 17.07
N GLY A 189 -7.17 -4.43 16.17
CA GLY A 189 -8.60 -4.21 16.42
C GLY A 189 -9.42 -5.47 16.12
N THR A 190 -10.75 -5.30 15.94
CA THR A 190 -11.65 -6.36 15.44
C THR A 190 -11.38 -6.78 13.98
N THR A 191 -10.41 -6.12 13.31
CA THR A 191 -10.16 -6.18 11.86
C THR A 191 -8.89 -6.92 11.44
N GLY A 192 -8.23 -7.68 12.30
CA GLY A 192 -7.07 -8.53 11.95
C GLY A 192 -5.69 -7.89 12.19
N THR A 193 -4.62 -8.55 11.75
CA THR A 193 -3.22 -8.11 11.95
C THR A 193 -2.94 -6.81 11.16
N PRO A 194 -2.60 -5.70 11.83
CA PRO A 194 -2.28 -4.45 11.15
C PRO A 194 -1.04 -4.60 10.25
N SER A 195 -1.05 -3.94 9.09
CA SER A 195 0.12 -3.77 8.23
C SER A 195 0.80 -2.41 8.50
N THR A 196 1.99 -2.19 7.97
CA THR A 196 2.69 -0.90 8.06
C THR A 196 1.86 0.25 7.46
N SER A 197 1.02 -0.03 6.46
CA SER A 197 0.12 0.95 5.85
C SER A 197 -1.04 1.36 6.76
N ASP A 198 -1.39 0.51 7.73
CA ASP A 198 -2.47 0.73 8.68
C ASP A 198 -1.99 1.47 9.92
N ILE A 199 -0.68 1.54 10.19
CA ILE A 199 -0.14 2.30 11.32
C ILE A 199 -0.06 3.79 10.96
N THR A 200 -0.35 4.62 11.94
CA THR A 200 -0.19 6.07 11.84
C THR A 200 0.28 6.64 13.18
N ILE A 201 0.89 7.81 13.14
CA ILE A 201 1.01 8.64 14.34
C ILE A 201 -0.40 9.18 14.62
N VAL A 202 -0.79 9.17 15.89
CA VAL A 202 -2.04 9.78 16.35
C VAL A 202 -1.72 10.83 17.40
N GLY A 203 -2.44 11.95 17.35
CA GLY A 203 -2.31 13.05 18.30
C GLY A 203 -3.59 13.25 19.08
N TYR A 204 -3.50 13.41 20.39
CA TYR A 204 -4.65 13.72 21.24
C TYR A 204 -4.85 15.24 21.31
N ASN A 205 -5.96 15.74 20.76
CA ASN A 205 -6.23 17.18 20.67
C ASN A 205 -6.91 17.76 21.93
N GLY A 206 -7.06 16.97 23.00
CA GLY A 206 -7.82 17.34 24.20
C GLY A 206 -9.26 16.84 24.22
N THR A 207 -9.75 16.26 23.13
CA THR A 207 -11.06 15.60 23.06
C THR A 207 -10.96 14.24 22.42
N ASP A 208 -10.30 14.14 21.26
CA ASP A 208 -10.19 12.91 20.47
C ASP A 208 -8.75 12.62 20.06
N TRP A 209 -8.46 11.35 19.82
CA TRP A 209 -7.30 10.92 19.06
C TRP A 209 -7.56 11.09 17.57
N VAL A 210 -6.70 11.86 16.92
CA VAL A 210 -6.79 12.26 15.52
C VAL A 210 -5.62 11.67 14.75
N GLN A 211 -5.86 11.21 13.52
CA GLN A 211 -4.79 10.77 12.65
C GLN A 211 -3.85 11.93 12.30
N ILE A 212 -2.56 11.72 12.53
CA ILE A 212 -1.50 12.55 11.97
C ILE A 212 -0.94 11.82 10.75
N PRO A 213 -1.07 12.37 9.53
CA PRO A 213 -0.54 11.75 8.32
C PRO A 213 0.94 11.39 8.49
N SER A 214 1.27 10.11 8.31
CA SER A 214 2.60 9.57 8.56
C SER A 214 2.88 8.31 7.73
N THR A 215 4.16 8.04 7.52
CA THR A 215 4.67 6.90 6.75
C THR A 215 5.67 6.12 7.60
N VAL A 216 5.53 4.80 7.65
CA VAL A 216 6.51 3.93 8.30
C VAL A 216 7.85 4.10 7.59
N ASP A 217 8.90 4.36 8.36
CA ASP A 217 10.24 4.55 7.83
C ASP A 217 10.77 3.21 7.33
N THR A 218 11.36 3.16 6.13
CA THR A 218 11.94 1.91 5.58
C THR A 218 12.96 1.31 6.55
N ASN A 219 13.85 2.15 7.07
CA ASN A 219 14.76 1.81 8.15
C ASN A 219 14.45 2.71 9.35
N ASN A 220 14.42 2.12 10.53
CA ASN A 220 14.10 2.89 11.73
C ASN A 220 15.21 3.89 12.06
N PHE A 221 14.85 5.03 12.64
CA PHE A 221 15.80 6.12 12.83
C PHE A 221 16.82 5.90 13.98
N PHE A 222 16.68 4.86 14.80
CA PHE A 222 17.46 4.70 16.03
C PHE A 222 18.55 3.63 15.93
N ASP A 223 18.37 2.57 15.14
CA ASP A 223 19.41 1.57 14.87
C ASP A 223 19.58 1.25 13.38
N ASN A 224 18.84 1.93 12.50
CA ASN A 224 18.89 1.79 11.05
C ASN A 224 18.55 0.37 10.53
N ALA A 225 17.94 -0.48 11.36
CA ALA A 225 17.36 -1.74 10.90
C ALA A 225 16.03 -1.51 10.19
N ALA A 226 15.66 -2.42 9.28
CA ALA A 226 14.37 -2.35 8.59
C ALA A 226 13.21 -2.31 9.58
N SER A 227 12.27 -1.38 9.38
CA SER A 227 11.07 -1.31 10.21
C SER A 227 10.12 -2.45 9.87
N ALA A 228 9.68 -3.18 10.89
CA ALA A 228 8.65 -4.20 10.74
C ALA A 228 7.69 -4.17 11.93
N ILE A 229 6.40 -4.26 11.64
CA ILE A 229 5.36 -4.26 12.69
C ILE A 229 5.49 -5.47 13.64
N GLY A 230 5.97 -6.61 13.11
CA GLY A 230 6.21 -7.82 13.88
C GLY A 230 7.44 -7.78 14.79
N SER A 231 8.24 -6.71 14.72
CA SER A 231 9.46 -6.54 15.54
C SER A 231 9.62 -5.09 15.97
N LYS A 232 10.61 -4.36 15.44
CA LYS A 232 10.90 -2.97 15.79
C LYS A 232 10.85 -2.12 14.54
N GLY A 233 10.62 -0.83 14.70
CA GLY A 233 10.54 0.09 13.58
C GLY A 233 10.29 1.53 14.01
N SER A 234 10.16 2.43 13.04
CA SER A 234 9.70 3.79 13.28
C SER A 234 8.79 4.30 12.19
N ILE A 235 8.05 5.36 12.52
CA ILE A 235 7.08 6.02 11.65
C ILE A 235 7.28 7.52 11.75
N THR A 236 7.25 8.22 10.60
CA THR A 236 7.50 9.67 10.52
C THR A 236 6.30 10.40 9.92
N SER A 237 5.94 11.55 10.46
CA SER A 237 4.89 12.41 9.92
C SER A 237 5.27 12.94 8.52
N THR A 238 4.29 12.98 7.62
CA THR A 238 4.53 13.44 6.25
C THR A 238 4.66 14.96 6.18
N LEU A 239 3.96 15.67 7.09
CA LEU A 239 3.99 17.12 7.25
C LEU A 239 4.58 17.52 8.61
N ASN A 240 4.93 18.80 8.73
CA ASN A 240 5.31 19.38 10.00
C ASN A 240 4.09 19.48 10.92
N ILE A 241 4.25 19.06 12.17
CA ILE A 241 3.20 19.10 13.21
C ILE A 241 3.52 20.22 14.17
N ASP A 242 2.50 20.89 14.68
CA ASP A 242 2.62 21.83 15.80
C ASP A 242 2.93 21.08 17.11
N LEU A 243 4.09 21.39 17.70
CA LEU A 243 4.59 20.80 18.94
C LEU A 243 4.41 21.74 20.14
N SER A 244 3.65 22.82 20.01
CA SER A 244 3.41 23.79 21.08
C SER A 244 2.56 23.25 22.24
N GLY A 245 1.96 22.07 22.08
CA GLY A 245 0.97 21.53 23.01
C GLY A 245 -0.45 22.09 22.81
N THR A 246 -0.64 23.04 21.87
CA THR A 246 -1.96 23.62 21.59
C THR A 246 -2.80 22.76 20.63
N SER A 247 -2.17 22.18 19.61
CA SER A 247 -2.86 21.28 18.66
C SER A 247 -2.98 19.86 19.19
N PHE A 248 -1.94 19.34 19.85
CA PHE A 248 -1.89 17.99 20.39
C PHE A 248 -1.15 17.99 21.72
N GLN A 249 -1.73 17.35 22.74
CA GLN A 249 -1.14 17.21 24.08
C GLN A 249 -0.24 15.98 24.17
N PHE A 250 -0.65 14.88 23.52
CA PHE A 250 0.04 13.61 23.53
C PHE A 250 0.09 13.01 22.13
N PHE A 251 1.09 12.17 21.90
CA PHE A 251 1.27 11.43 20.66
C PHE A 251 1.38 9.95 20.95
N ALA A 252 0.83 9.11 20.09
CA ALA A 252 0.96 7.67 20.20
C ALA A 252 1.05 7.03 18.82
N LEU A 253 1.31 5.73 18.82
CA LEU A 253 1.10 4.90 17.65
C LEU A 253 -0.38 4.51 17.62
N GLY A 254 -0.99 4.51 16.44
CA GLY A 254 -2.39 4.10 16.27
C GLY A 254 -2.60 3.39 14.94
N SER A 255 -3.78 2.82 14.77
CA SER A 255 -4.22 2.26 13.50
C SER A 255 -5.22 3.18 12.81
N LYS A 256 -5.04 3.37 11.50
CA LYS A 256 -5.97 4.09 10.63
C LYS A 256 -7.32 3.38 10.62
N LYS A 257 -8.39 4.15 10.50
CA LYS A 257 -9.72 3.69 10.12
C LYS A 257 -9.90 4.07 8.66
N GLY A 258 -10.34 3.13 7.80
CA GLY A 258 -10.76 3.50 6.44
C GLY A 258 -11.80 4.62 6.56
N ALA A 259 -11.49 5.82 6.04
CA ALA A 259 -12.18 7.02 6.47
C ALA A 259 -13.67 7.00 6.04
N CYS A 260 -14.55 6.77 7.01
CA CYS A 260 -15.95 7.12 6.90
C CYS A 260 -16.05 8.64 6.87
N GLN A 261 -16.83 9.22 5.95
CA GLN A 261 -17.10 10.67 6.04
C GLN A 261 -17.86 10.97 7.33
N THR A 262 -17.37 11.97 8.09
CA THR A 262 -18.05 12.45 9.30
C THR A 262 -19.43 12.97 8.94
N LEU A 263 -20.43 12.60 9.74
CA LEU A 263 -21.79 13.09 9.54
C LEU A 263 -21.85 14.58 9.91
N VAL A 264 -22.18 15.41 8.93
CA VAL A 264 -22.39 16.85 9.13
C VAL A 264 -23.72 17.08 9.85
N ALA A 265 -23.75 18.03 10.80
CA ALA A 265 -24.97 18.41 11.50
C ALA A 265 -25.97 19.09 10.54
N LEU A 266 -27.27 18.95 10.82
CA LEU A 266 -28.31 19.65 10.08
C LEU A 266 -28.25 21.15 10.37
N GLY A 267 -28.13 21.96 9.32
CA GLY A 267 -28.23 23.43 9.40
C GLY A 267 -29.68 23.90 9.26
N SER A 268 -29.88 25.21 9.33
CA SER A 268 -31.21 25.84 9.18
C SER A 268 -31.63 26.08 7.74
N HIS A 269 -30.75 25.82 6.76
CA HIS A 269 -31.02 26.09 5.36
C HIS A 269 -31.97 25.04 4.77
N SER A 270 -32.98 25.50 4.03
CA SER A 270 -33.88 24.63 3.27
C SER A 270 -34.10 25.14 1.86
N THR A 271 -34.23 24.21 0.92
CA THR A 271 -34.46 24.52 -0.49
C THR A 271 -35.38 23.47 -1.11
N THR A 272 -36.23 23.90 -2.05
CA THR A 272 -37.24 23.05 -2.67
C THR A 272 -37.03 22.98 -4.18
N TRP A 273 -37.03 21.78 -4.73
CA TRP A 273 -37.06 21.54 -6.17
C TRP A 273 -38.51 21.51 -6.65
N ASP A 274 -38.87 22.48 -7.48
CA ASP A 274 -40.22 22.63 -8.03
C ASP A 274 -40.46 21.86 -9.34
N GLY A 275 -39.43 21.16 -9.84
CA GLY A 275 -39.42 20.49 -11.15
C GLY A 275 -38.60 21.23 -12.21
N SER A 276 -38.15 22.45 -11.93
CA SER A 276 -37.37 23.29 -12.84
C SER A 276 -36.18 24.00 -12.20
N ALA A 277 -36.32 24.46 -10.95
CA ALA A 277 -35.28 25.17 -10.21
C ALA A 277 -35.37 24.88 -8.71
N TRP A 278 -34.25 25.14 -8.03
CA TRP A 278 -34.19 25.14 -6.56
C TRP A 278 -34.58 26.53 -6.03
N SER A 279 -35.57 26.58 -5.13
CA SER A 279 -36.12 27.83 -4.60
C SER A 279 -35.09 28.72 -3.91
N ASN A 280 -34.08 28.12 -3.26
CA ASN A 280 -33.04 28.82 -2.49
C ASN A 280 -31.62 28.39 -2.92
N GLY A 281 -31.45 28.01 -4.19
CA GLY A 281 -30.19 27.47 -4.70
C GLY A 281 -30.01 25.98 -4.39
N VAL A 282 -28.97 25.40 -5.00
CA VAL A 282 -28.65 23.96 -4.87
C VAL A 282 -28.35 23.63 -3.40
N PRO A 283 -28.90 22.54 -2.85
CA PRO A 283 -28.67 22.16 -1.45
C PRO A 283 -27.20 21.80 -1.18
N THR A 284 -26.82 21.92 0.10
CA THR A 284 -25.50 21.60 0.64
C THR A 284 -25.62 20.49 1.70
N LEU A 285 -24.49 20.00 2.22
CA LEU A 285 -24.46 18.93 3.25
C LEU A 285 -25.16 19.30 4.57
N GLU A 286 -25.47 20.58 4.78
CA GLU A 286 -26.22 21.09 5.94
C GLU A 286 -27.70 21.37 5.63
N SER A 287 -28.10 21.29 4.36
CA SER A 287 -29.43 21.71 3.91
C SER A 287 -30.49 20.63 4.06
N THR A 288 -31.73 21.02 4.36
CA THR A 288 -32.92 20.22 4.06
C THR A 288 -33.34 20.46 2.61
N ALA A 289 -33.27 19.43 1.77
CA ALA A 289 -33.78 19.46 0.40
C ALA A 289 -35.20 18.88 0.34
N THR A 290 -36.12 19.56 -0.33
CA THR A 290 -37.49 19.06 -0.55
C THR A 290 -37.76 18.89 -2.04
N ILE A 291 -38.26 17.74 -2.46
CA ILE A 291 -38.70 17.48 -3.84
C ILE A 291 -40.23 17.58 -3.87
N SER A 292 -40.76 18.64 -4.49
CA SER A 292 -42.22 18.87 -4.58
C SER A 292 -42.79 18.63 -5.98
N GLY A 293 -41.95 18.59 -7.02
CA GLY A 293 -42.35 18.29 -8.41
C GLY A 293 -41.20 17.63 -9.17
N SER A 294 -41.51 16.75 -10.14
CA SER A 294 -40.49 15.90 -10.76
C SER A 294 -40.68 15.53 -12.23
N THR A 295 -40.93 16.54 -13.05
CA THR A 295 -40.88 16.35 -14.50
C THR A 295 -39.44 16.16 -15.00
N ASN A 296 -38.44 16.83 -14.40
CA ASN A 296 -37.03 16.79 -14.80
C ASN A 296 -36.07 16.45 -13.63
N SER A 297 -34.87 15.94 -13.96
CA SER A 297 -33.78 15.70 -12.98
C SER A 297 -33.20 17.04 -12.48
N PRO A 298 -32.98 17.22 -11.17
CA PRO A 298 -32.22 18.36 -10.63
C PRO A 298 -30.71 18.26 -10.87
N GLY A 299 -30.23 17.17 -11.48
CA GLY A 299 -28.81 16.82 -11.58
C GLY A 299 -28.25 16.29 -10.27
N SER A 300 -26.91 16.24 -10.16
CA SER A 300 -26.21 15.86 -8.92
C SER A 300 -26.37 16.91 -7.83
N PHE A 301 -26.67 16.48 -6.60
CA PHE A 301 -26.70 17.36 -5.44
C PHE A 301 -26.47 16.60 -4.13
N VAL A 302 -26.23 17.36 -3.06
CA VAL A 302 -26.02 16.82 -1.71
C VAL A 302 -27.01 17.46 -0.74
N CYS A 303 -27.44 16.75 0.28
CA CYS A 303 -28.29 17.31 1.33
C CYS A 303 -28.04 16.64 2.68
N ASN A 304 -28.39 17.32 3.77
CA ASN A 304 -28.42 16.69 5.07
C ASN A 304 -29.64 15.76 5.21
N LYS A 305 -30.80 16.32 4.88
CA LYS A 305 -32.11 15.67 4.93
C LYS A 305 -32.83 15.85 3.60
N LEU A 306 -33.46 14.78 3.12
CA LEU A 306 -34.28 14.77 1.93
C LEU A 306 -35.75 14.54 2.27
N ASN A 307 -36.62 15.47 1.89
CA ASN A 307 -38.07 15.30 1.93
C ASN A 307 -38.59 15.01 0.52
N LEU A 308 -39.07 13.80 0.29
CA LEU A 308 -39.51 13.31 -1.00
C LEU A 308 -41.04 13.33 -1.09
N ASN A 309 -41.61 14.41 -1.64
CA ASN A 309 -43.05 14.57 -1.85
C ASN A 309 -43.51 14.24 -3.28
N ALA A 310 -42.56 14.03 -4.18
CA ALA A 310 -42.76 13.51 -5.53
C ALA A 310 -41.58 12.60 -5.91
N ASP A 311 -41.75 11.74 -6.92
CA ASP A 311 -40.69 10.83 -7.38
C ASP A 311 -39.45 11.60 -7.84
N LEU A 312 -38.24 11.32 -7.37
CA LEU A 312 -37.02 12.01 -7.85
C LEU A 312 -36.36 11.22 -8.97
N LYS A 313 -36.02 11.84 -10.11
CA LYS A 313 -35.29 11.18 -11.20
C LYS A 313 -33.83 11.60 -11.21
N LEU A 314 -32.92 10.63 -11.37
CA LEU A 314 -31.48 10.82 -11.54
C LEU A 314 -31.02 10.17 -12.86
N ALA A 315 -30.36 10.95 -13.72
CA ALA A 315 -29.82 10.50 -15.00
C ALA A 315 -28.47 9.77 -14.84
N ASN A 316 -27.94 9.19 -15.93
CA ASN A 316 -26.62 8.55 -15.88
C ASN A 316 -25.56 9.58 -15.47
N GLY A 317 -24.73 9.23 -14.49
CA GLY A 317 -23.72 10.13 -13.92
C GLY A 317 -24.22 11.04 -12.79
N ASP A 318 -25.54 11.15 -12.58
CA ASP A 318 -26.08 11.94 -11.47
C ASP A 318 -25.82 11.25 -10.12
N VAL A 319 -25.51 12.05 -9.11
CA VAL A 319 -25.21 11.60 -7.75
C VAL A 319 -26.08 12.33 -6.75
N LEU A 320 -26.73 11.58 -5.88
CA LEU A 320 -27.41 12.08 -4.70
C LEU A 320 -26.72 11.59 -3.43
N GLU A 321 -26.14 12.53 -2.68
CA GLU A 321 -25.55 12.25 -1.37
C GLU A 321 -26.43 12.82 -0.25
N ILE A 322 -26.78 11.97 0.71
CA ILE A 322 -27.69 12.28 1.80
C ILE A 322 -26.93 11.99 3.09
N VAL A 323 -26.70 13.02 3.91
CA VAL A 323 -25.93 12.82 5.15
C VAL A 323 -26.73 11.98 6.14
N ASN A 324 -28.01 12.30 6.33
CA ASN A 324 -28.79 11.80 7.45
C ASN A 324 -30.05 11.06 7.01
N GLU A 325 -31.17 11.77 6.90
CA GLU A 325 -32.50 11.16 6.80
C GLU A 325 -33.16 11.38 5.43
N VAL A 326 -33.92 10.38 4.97
CA VAL A 326 -34.91 10.55 3.91
C VAL A 326 -36.30 10.34 4.48
N THR A 327 -37.19 11.31 4.26
CA THR A 327 -38.62 11.18 4.53
C THR A 327 -39.38 11.10 3.22
N THR A 328 -40.35 10.20 3.11
CA THR A 328 -41.14 10.01 1.90
C THR A 328 -42.63 10.23 2.21
N SER A 329 -43.35 10.88 1.29
CA SER A 329 -44.80 11.01 1.35
C SER A 329 -45.47 10.45 0.09
N GLY A 330 -46.69 9.93 0.24
CA GLY A 330 -47.50 9.43 -0.88
C GLY A 330 -46.92 8.24 -1.65
N GLY A 331 -45.94 7.50 -1.09
CA GLY A 331 -45.26 6.40 -1.78
C GLY A 331 -44.22 6.83 -2.82
N SER A 332 -43.76 8.09 -2.74
CA SER A 332 -42.72 8.63 -3.64
C SER A 332 -41.42 7.82 -3.56
N LYS A 333 -40.74 7.68 -4.70
CA LYS A 333 -39.48 6.92 -4.84
C LYS A 333 -38.41 7.69 -5.61
N ILE A 334 -37.16 7.25 -5.51
CA ILE A 334 -36.05 7.77 -6.32
C ILE A 334 -35.82 6.83 -7.51
N ILE A 335 -35.93 7.33 -8.72
CA ILE A 335 -35.77 6.62 -9.99
C ILE A 335 -34.36 6.90 -10.53
N LEU A 336 -33.55 5.85 -10.65
CA LEU A 336 -32.15 5.92 -11.05
C LEU A 336 -31.92 5.29 -12.43
N ALA A 337 -31.20 6.01 -13.28
CA ALA A 337 -30.55 5.42 -14.44
C ALA A 337 -29.39 4.49 -14.02
N SER A 338 -28.85 3.73 -14.96
CA SER A 338 -27.87 2.65 -14.69
C SER A 338 -26.62 3.10 -13.96
N GLU A 339 -26.19 4.34 -14.19
CA GLU A 339 -24.94 4.91 -13.69
C GLU A 339 -25.17 5.95 -12.58
N ALA A 340 -26.43 6.24 -12.24
CA ALA A 340 -26.75 7.15 -11.15
C ALA A 340 -26.42 6.53 -9.79
N SER A 341 -26.11 7.34 -8.78
CA SER A 341 -25.74 6.86 -7.45
C SER A 341 -26.54 7.53 -6.35
N ILE A 342 -26.93 6.75 -5.34
CA ILE A 342 -27.43 7.28 -4.05
C ILE A 342 -26.52 6.81 -2.94
N VAL A 343 -25.97 7.76 -2.19
CA VAL A 343 -25.16 7.50 -1.00
C VAL A 343 -25.86 8.12 0.21
N GLN A 344 -26.31 7.30 1.14
CA GLN A 344 -26.84 7.76 2.43
C GLN A 344 -25.81 7.46 3.52
N ARG A 345 -25.24 8.50 4.14
CA ARG A 345 -24.08 8.37 5.03
C ARG A 345 -24.45 7.83 6.40
N ASN A 346 -25.55 8.30 6.99
CA ASN A 346 -26.08 7.73 8.22
C ASN A 346 -26.70 6.36 7.93
N GLY A 347 -25.94 5.30 8.20
CA GLY A 347 -26.37 3.92 8.00
C GLY A 347 -27.54 3.48 8.90
N ALA A 348 -27.82 4.22 9.99
CA ALA A 348 -28.93 3.92 10.90
C ALA A 348 -30.26 4.58 10.48
N SER A 349 -30.22 5.50 9.52
CA SER A 349 -31.43 6.19 9.04
C SER A 349 -32.24 5.33 8.07
N THR A 350 -33.55 5.58 8.05
CA THR A 350 -34.48 4.95 7.11
C THR A 350 -34.04 5.20 5.67
N ALA A 351 -34.02 4.14 4.88
CA ALA A 351 -33.65 4.19 3.47
C ALA A 351 -34.87 4.46 2.58
N PRO A 352 -34.72 5.20 1.47
CA PRO A 352 -35.82 5.47 0.54
C PRO A 352 -36.18 4.24 -0.29
N SER A 353 -37.41 4.22 -0.81
CA SER A 353 -37.75 3.37 -1.94
C SER A 353 -37.08 3.88 -3.22
N ILE A 354 -36.52 2.97 -4.00
CA ILE A 354 -35.83 3.27 -5.25
C ILE A 354 -36.32 2.39 -6.41
N GLU A 355 -36.05 2.86 -7.61
CA GLU A 355 -36.17 2.13 -8.87
C GLU A 355 -34.92 2.35 -9.72
N LEU A 356 -34.00 1.39 -9.72
CA LEU A 356 -32.74 1.43 -10.45
C LEU A 356 -32.82 0.60 -11.73
N THR A 357 -32.52 1.19 -12.88
CA THR A 357 -32.46 0.45 -14.15
C THR A 357 -31.01 0.13 -14.50
N LYS A 358 -30.55 -1.11 -14.30
CA LYS A 358 -29.23 -1.56 -14.73
C LYS A 358 -29.24 -1.96 -16.20
N VAL A 359 -28.22 -1.53 -16.92
CA VAL A 359 -27.98 -1.86 -18.33
C VAL A 359 -26.67 -2.63 -18.42
N SER A 360 -26.70 -3.82 -19.03
CA SER A 360 -25.49 -4.61 -19.31
C SER A 360 -24.71 -4.00 -20.49
N ARG A 361 -23.45 -4.43 -20.67
CA ARG A 361 -22.80 -4.29 -21.99
C ARG A 361 -23.51 -5.13 -23.06
N ALA A 362 -23.04 -5.01 -24.29
CA ALA A 362 -23.39 -5.91 -25.37
C ALA A 362 -23.06 -7.36 -24.98
N MET A 363 -24.05 -8.23 -24.92
CA MET A 363 -24.00 -9.64 -24.56
C MET A 363 -24.30 -10.51 -25.79
N ARG A 364 -23.84 -11.75 -25.77
CA ARG A 364 -24.19 -12.84 -26.69
C ARG A 364 -25.14 -13.82 -26.01
N GLY A 365 -25.72 -14.72 -26.80
CA GLY A 365 -26.44 -15.88 -26.27
C GLY A 365 -25.50 -16.71 -25.39
N TYR A 366 -26.02 -17.16 -24.24
CA TYR A 366 -25.28 -17.86 -23.20
C TYR A 366 -24.16 -17.08 -22.49
N ASP A 367 -24.04 -15.76 -22.68
CA ASP A 367 -23.21 -14.95 -21.78
C ASP A 367 -23.78 -14.96 -20.36
N TYR A 368 -22.90 -14.98 -19.37
CA TYR A 368 -23.27 -14.86 -17.96
C TYR A 368 -23.13 -13.43 -17.46
N ILE A 369 -24.08 -12.99 -16.65
CA ILE A 369 -24.03 -11.71 -15.95
C ILE A 369 -24.04 -11.98 -14.45
N TYR A 370 -23.15 -11.29 -13.71
CA TYR A 370 -22.97 -11.45 -12.27
C TYR A 370 -23.71 -10.33 -11.53
N TRP A 371 -24.68 -10.71 -10.72
CA TRP A 371 -25.62 -9.80 -10.08
C TRP A 371 -25.55 -9.87 -8.56
N GLY A 372 -26.00 -8.79 -7.93
CA GLY A 372 -26.46 -8.73 -6.54
C GLY A 372 -27.71 -7.87 -6.43
N THR A 373 -28.13 -7.60 -5.19
CA THR A 373 -29.29 -6.74 -4.94
C THR A 373 -28.91 -5.49 -4.14
N PRO A 374 -29.14 -4.29 -4.68
CA PRO A 374 -29.00 -3.02 -3.96
C PRO A 374 -30.23 -2.65 -3.13
N VAL A 375 -31.27 -3.49 -3.16
CA VAL A 375 -32.55 -3.27 -2.50
C VAL A 375 -32.95 -4.48 -1.64
N ASN A 376 -33.77 -4.21 -0.63
CA ASN A 376 -34.50 -5.22 0.11
C ASN A 376 -35.88 -5.40 -0.53
N SER A 377 -36.03 -6.40 -1.41
CA SER A 377 -37.28 -6.75 -2.09
C SER A 377 -37.25 -8.14 -2.71
N ASN A 378 -38.38 -8.61 -3.26
CA ASN A 378 -38.41 -9.82 -4.07
C ASN A 378 -37.78 -9.59 -5.45
N PHE A 379 -36.45 -9.68 -5.50
CA PHE A 379 -35.66 -9.50 -6.71
C PHE A 379 -35.92 -10.60 -7.77
N PHE A 380 -36.36 -11.80 -7.37
CA PHE A 380 -36.56 -12.92 -8.29
C PHE A 380 -37.65 -12.63 -9.33
N SER A 381 -38.72 -11.96 -8.91
CA SER A 381 -39.80 -11.50 -9.81
C SER A 381 -39.32 -10.46 -10.82
N GLN A 382 -38.35 -9.64 -10.45
CA GLN A 382 -37.83 -8.54 -11.26
C GLN A 382 -36.92 -9.05 -12.38
N LEU A 383 -36.20 -10.15 -12.13
CA LEU A 383 -35.44 -10.87 -13.18
C LEU A 383 -36.32 -11.34 -14.34
N ALA A 384 -37.59 -11.68 -14.08
CA ALA A 384 -38.52 -12.11 -15.13
C ALA A 384 -38.97 -10.95 -16.03
N ALA A 385 -38.87 -9.71 -15.55
CA ALA A 385 -39.20 -8.48 -16.28
C ALA A 385 -37.98 -7.85 -16.98
N ALA A 386 -36.86 -8.57 -17.07
CA ALA A 386 -35.71 -8.11 -17.83
C ALA A 386 -36.04 -8.05 -19.33
N GLU A 387 -35.54 -7.02 -20.01
CA GLU A 387 -35.81 -6.74 -21.43
C GLU A 387 -34.52 -6.79 -22.25
N SER A 388 -34.62 -7.27 -23.49
CA SER A 388 -33.52 -7.25 -24.46
C SER A 388 -33.69 -6.12 -25.46
N PHE A 389 -32.57 -5.51 -25.84
CA PHE A 389 -32.51 -4.50 -26.89
C PHE A 389 -31.35 -4.82 -27.83
N THR A 390 -31.41 -4.30 -29.06
CA THR A 390 -30.20 -4.17 -29.88
C THR A 390 -29.21 -3.23 -29.18
N THR A 391 -27.99 -3.08 -29.70
CA THR A 391 -26.94 -2.26 -29.09
C THR A 391 -27.33 -0.78 -28.85
N ALA A 392 -28.49 -0.32 -29.34
CA ALA A 392 -29.08 0.98 -29.04
C ALA A 392 -30.12 0.91 -27.90
N ILE A 393 -29.84 1.62 -26.79
CA ILE A 393 -30.75 1.76 -25.63
C ILE A 393 -32.12 2.36 -25.99
N ALA A 394 -32.21 3.19 -27.04
CA ALA A 394 -33.43 3.89 -27.42
C ALA A 394 -34.40 3.08 -28.31
N ALA A 395 -34.00 1.89 -28.79
CA ALA A 395 -34.88 1.04 -29.59
C ALA A 395 -36.03 0.46 -28.74
N ALA A 396 -37.10 -0.01 -29.38
CA ALA A 396 -38.09 -0.83 -28.69
C ALA A 396 -37.47 -2.18 -28.26
N PRO A 397 -37.89 -2.77 -27.13
CA PRO A 397 -37.39 -4.09 -26.73
C PRO A 397 -37.63 -5.10 -27.84
N THR A 398 -36.61 -5.93 -28.13
CA THR A 398 -36.70 -7.03 -29.11
C THR A 398 -37.35 -8.27 -28.52
N ALA A 399 -37.21 -8.47 -27.21
CA ALA A 399 -37.94 -9.46 -26.44
C ALA A 399 -38.19 -8.92 -25.01
N THR A 400 -39.43 -9.07 -24.54
CA THR A 400 -39.88 -8.59 -23.22
C THR A 400 -40.07 -9.71 -22.20
N SER A 401 -39.88 -10.97 -22.61
CA SER A 401 -39.94 -12.14 -21.72
C SER A 401 -38.83 -13.13 -22.02
N ASN A 402 -38.42 -13.90 -21.01
CA ASN A 402 -37.42 -14.96 -21.11
C ASN A 402 -36.00 -14.50 -21.54
N VAL A 403 -35.58 -13.29 -21.18
CA VAL A 403 -34.20 -12.80 -21.45
C VAL A 403 -33.13 -13.65 -20.76
N PHE A 404 -33.46 -14.25 -19.62
CA PHE A 404 -32.58 -15.17 -18.91
C PHE A 404 -33.10 -16.61 -19.01
N LEU A 405 -32.21 -17.55 -19.35
CA LEU A 405 -32.52 -18.98 -19.40
C LEU A 405 -32.45 -19.58 -17.99
N ASP A 406 -31.25 -19.55 -17.41
CA ASP A 406 -30.97 -20.14 -16.10
C ASP A 406 -30.37 -19.12 -15.13
N LYS A 407 -30.51 -19.42 -13.83
CA LYS A 407 -30.06 -18.59 -12.71
C LYS A 407 -29.34 -19.48 -11.71
N TYR A 408 -28.13 -19.11 -11.35
CA TYR A 408 -27.31 -19.92 -10.46
C TYR A 408 -26.73 -19.12 -9.29
N LYS A 409 -26.62 -19.76 -8.14
CA LYS A 409 -25.77 -19.33 -7.02
C LYS A 409 -24.49 -20.16 -7.01
N TRP A 410 -23.43 -19.57 -6.48
CA TRP A 410 -22.22 -20.30 -6.18
C TRP A 410 -22.29 -20.85 -4.75
N VAL A 411 -22.07 -22.15 -4.58
CA VAL A 411 -21.94 -22.79 -3.26
C VAL A 411 -20.47 -23.11 -2.99
N PRO A 412 -19.80 -22.34 -2.11
CA PRO A 412 -18.42 -22.55 -1.74
C PRO A 412 -18.25 -23.71 -0.73
N GLY A 413 -17.02 -24.24 -0.63
CA GLY A 413 -16.68 -25.32 0.30
C GLY A 413 -17.08 -26.71 -0.20
N GLN A 414 -17.02 -27.73 0.67
CA GLN A 414 -17.57 -29.06 0.43
C GLN A 414 -18.40 -29.46 1.65
N THR A 415 -19.70 -29.67 1.48
CA THR A 415 -20.57 -30.27 2.51
C THR A 415 -20.65 -31.78 2.30
N GLY A 416 -19.70 -32.54 2.87
CA GLY A 416 -19.80 -34.01 2.93
C GLY A 416 -18.45 -34.76 2.90
N ALA A 417 -18.45 -35.98 3.45
CA ALA A 417 -17.35 -36.95 3.28
C ALA A 417 -17.18 -37.33 1.80
N TYR A 418 -15.99 -37.79 1.41
CA TYR A 418 -15.60 -38.18 0.05
C TYR A 418 -16.75 -38.84 -0.73
N GLY A 419 -17.25 -38.17 -1.79
CA GLY A 419 -18.23 -38.73 -2.73
C GLY A 419 -19.59 -38.01 -2.82
N SER A 420 -19.97 -37.17 -1.85
CA SER A 420 -21.20 -36.36 -1.90
C SER A 420 -20.86 -34.88 -2.10
N ALA A 421 -20.66 -34.45 -3.35
CA ALA A 421 -20.24 -33.09 -3.66
C ALA A 421 -21.46 -32.15 -3.85
N THR A 422 -21.70 -31.22 -2.93
CA THR A 422 -22.67 -30.13 -3.08
C THR A 422 -21.96 -28.77 -3.21
N TYR A 423 -20.95 -28.68 -4.08
CA TYR A 423 -20.18 -27.46 -4.31
C TYR A 423 -20.26 -26.99 -5.76
N GLY A 424 -20.04 -25.70 -5.99
CA GLY A 424 -20.06 -25.09 -7.32
C GLY A 424 -21.40 -24.43 -7.66
N TRP A 425 -21.66 -24.28 -8.97
CA TRP A 425 -22.88 -23.67 -9.47
C TRP A 425 -24.11 -24.54 -9.18
N GLN A 426 -25.13 -23.94 -8.57
CA GLN A 426 -26.41 -24.57 -8.24
C GLN A 426 -27.56 -23.65 -8.59
N ALA A 427 -28.75 -24.19 -8.83
CA ALA A 427 -29.93 -23.39 -9.09
C ALA A 427 -30.14 -22.32 -8.01
N LEU A 428 -30.42 -21.09 -8.42
CA LEU A 428 -30.70 -19.99 -7.52
C LEU A 428 -32.07 -20.21 -6.86
N THR A 429 -32.08 -20.39 -5.55
CA THR A 429 -33.31 -20.64 -4.76
C THR A 429 -33.77 -19.42 -3.97
N ALA A 430 -32.85 -18.53 -3.64
CA ALA A 430 -33.09 -17.31 -2.88
C ALA A 430 -32.03 -16.28 -3.27
N ILE A 431 -32.35 -15.01 -3.06
CA ILE A 431 -31.42 -13.89 -3.24
C ILE A 431 -31.17 -13.31 -1.85
N GLU A 432 -29.91 -13.30 -1.44
CA GLU A 432 -29.47 -12.84 -0.13
C GLU A 432 -28.67 -11.54 -0.30
N ASN A 433 -28.83 -10.61 0.63
CA ASN A 433 -28.13 -9.34 0.55
C ASN A 433 -26.61 -9.56 0.63
N GLY A 434 -25.85 -8.85 -0.22
CA GLY A 434 -24.38 -8.97 -0.32
C GLY A 434 -23.84 -10.28 -0.92
N LYS A 435 -24.68 -11.31 -1.13
CA LYS A 435 -24.31 -12.51 -1.90
C LYS A 435 -24.61 -12.30 -3.38
N GLY A 436 -23.66 -12.70 -4.22
CA GLY A 436 -23.86 -12.62 -5.67
C GLY A 436 -24.50 -13.89 -6.24
N PHE A 437 -25.07 -13.75 -7.44
CA PHE A 437 -25.59 -14.83 -8.26
C PHE A 437 -25.32 -14.53 -9.73
N ILE A 438 -25.56 -15.50 -10.61
CA ILE A 438 -25.41 -15.31 -12.05
C ILE A 438 -26.70 -15.59 -12.80
N THR A 439 -26.90 -14.90 -13.91
CA THR A 439 -27.95 -15.19 -14.89
C THR A 439 -27.31 -15.51 -16.22
N MET A 440 -27.81 -16.54 -16.92
CA MET A 440 -27.41 -16.84 -18.28
C MET A 440 -28.34 -16.17 -19.28
N VAL A 441 -27.78 -15.44 -20.24
CA VAL A 441 -28.54 -14.82 -21.34
C VAL A 441 -29.11 -15.91 -22.25
N ASN A 442 -30.42 -15.86 -22.50
CA ASN A 442 -31.09 -16.76 -23.41
C ASN A 442 -30.70 -16.45 -24.87
N PRO A 443 -30.31 -17.43 -25.71
CA PRO A 443 -30.01 -17.23 -27.13
C PRO A 443 -31.27 -16.96 -27.97
N ILE A 444 -31.94 -15.84 -27.68
CA ILE A 444 -33.09 -15.30 -28.39
C ILE A 444 -32.70 -13.96 -29.01
N ALA A 445 -33.38 -13.54 -30.08
CA ALA A 445 -33.09 -12.26 -30.74
C ALA A 445 -33.07 -11.10 -29.70
N PRO A 446 -32.01 -10.27 -29.69
CA PRO A 446 -30.94 -10.14 -30.67
C PRO A 446 -29.65 -10.91 -30.30
N PHE A 447 -29.66 -11.71 -29.23
CA PHE A 447 -28.52 -12.47 -28.74
C PHE A 447 -28.33 -13.76 -29.55
N ASP A 448 -27.27 -13.85 -30.34
CA ASP A 448 -26.89 -15.09 -31.01
C ASP A 448 -25.71 -15.79 -30.33
N THR A 449 -25.54 -17.08 -30.65
CA THR A 449 -24.46 -17.92 -30.11
C THR A 449 -23.18 -17.84 -30.93
N ALA A 450 -23.27 -17.39 -32.19
CA ALA A 450 -22.15 -17.24 -33.11
C ALA A 450 -21.31 -15.99 -32.81
N GLY A 451 -21.83 -15.05 -32.00
CA GLY A 451 -21.21 -13.78 -31.68
C GLY A 451 -21.35 -12.72 -32.78
N SER A 452 -22.06 -13.02 -33.87
CA SER A 452 -22.31 -12.10 -34.99
C SER A 452 -23.31 -11.00 -34.62
N ASN A 453 -24.20 -11.27 -33.67
CA ASN A 453 -25.19 -10.32 -33.17
C ASN A 453 -25.13 -10.27 -31.64
N THR A 454 -25.03 -9.05 -31.12
CA THR A 454 -25.03 -8.78 -29.69
C THR A 454 -26.18 -7.83 -29.32
N GLY A 455 -26.62 -7.92 -28.08
CA GLY A 455 -27.68 -7.06 -27.55
C GLY A 455 -27.36 -6.58 -26.14
N ILE A 456 -28.16 -5.70 -25.56
CA ILE A 456 -28.03 -5.29 -24.16
C ILE A 456 -29.23 -5.78 -23.37
N VAL A 457 -29.00 -6.08 -22.09
CA VAL A 457 -30.06 -6.41 -21.12
C VAL A 457 -30.35 -5.19 -20.27
N LYS A 458 -31.63 -4.85 -20.12
CA LYS A 458 -32.10 -3.89 -19.11
C LYS A 458 -32.83 -4.63 -18.01
N LEU A 459 -32.41 -4.39 -16.77
CA LEU A 459 -33.04 -4.93 -15.57
C LEU A 459 -33.47 -3.78 -14.65
N LYS A 460 -34.78 -3.68 -14.43
CA LYS A 460 -35.34 -2.75 -13.45
C LYS A 460 -35.34 -3.40 -12.07
N ILE A 461 -34.72 -2.72 -11.12
CA ILE A 461 -34.54 -3.15 -9.74
C ILE A 461 -35.29 -2.17 -8.83
N ALA A 462 -36.38 -2.60 -8.22
CA ALA A 462 -37.24 -1.78 -7.37
C ALA A 462 -37.35 -2.35 -5.95
N GLY A 463 -37.39 -1.47 -4.96
CA GLY A 463 -37.51 -1.84 -3.54
C GLY A 463 -36.99 -0.76 -2.61
N THR A 464 -36.95 -1.04 -1.32
CA THR A 464 -36.27 -0.18 -0.34
C THR A 464 -34.77 -0.32 -0.52
N ALA A 465 -34.05 0.79 -0.72
CA ALA A 465 -32.59 0.77 -0.83
C ALA A 465 -31.95 0.13 0.40
N ASN A 466 -30.89 -0.64 0.22
CA ASN A 466 -30.07 -1.08 1.33
C ASN A 466 -29.24 0.11 1.86
N ASN A 467 -29.21 0.27 3.19
CA ASN A 467 -28.45 1.29 3.89
C ASN A 467 -27.88 0.69 5.17
N GLY A 468 -26.71 1.17 5.61
CA GLY A 468 -26.00 0.60 6.75
C GLY A 468 -25.15 -0.62 6.40
N ASP A 469 -24.58 -1.26 7.42
CA ASP A 469 -23.64 -2.36 7.21
C ASP A 469 -24.35 -3.66 6.81
N VAL A 470 -23.74 -4.44 5.91
CA VAL A 470 -24.25 -5.73 5.44
C VAL A 470 -23.20 -6.81 5.72
N VAL A 471 -23.57 -7.77 6.56
CA VAL A 471 -22.69 -8.89 6.95
C VAL A 471 -23.04 -10.13 6.12
N VAL A 472 -22.03 -10.75 5.52
CA VAL A 472 -22.17 -11.92 4.66
C VAL A 472 -21.23 -13.04 5.12
N PRO A 473 -21.75 -14.22 5.48
CA PRO A 473 -20.90 -15.35 5.82
C PRO A 473 -20.20 -15.91 4.57
N VAL A 474 -18.89 -16.10 4.67
CA VAL A 474 -18.05 -16.78 3.68
C VAL A 474 -17.51 -18.10 4.22
N THR A 475 -17.42 -19.10 3.36
CA THR A 475 -16.92 -20.43 3.74
C THR A 475 -15.58 -20.72 3.08
N LYS A 476 -14.81 -21.58 3.75
CA LYS A 476 -13.54 -22.12 3.26
C LYS A 476 -13.63 -23.63 3.20
N SER A 477 -13.07 -24.24 2.16
CA SER A 477 -12.88 -25.68 2.05
C SER A 477 -11.71 -26.16 2.94
N ALA A 478 -11.80 -27.41 3.41
CA ALA A 478 -10.68 -28.07 4.08
C ALA A 478 -9.52 -28.45 3.12
N PHE A 479 -9.74 -28.35 1.80
CA PHE A 479 -8.73 -28.63 0.79
C PHE A 479 -7.84 -27.41 0.53
N THR A 480 -6.52 -27.63 0.48
CA THR A 480 -5.47 -26.60 0.39
C THR A 480 -5.38 -25.92 -0.97
N SER A 481 -5.86 -26.56 -2.04
CA SER A 481 -6.01 -25.93 -3.36
C SER A 481 -7.47 -25.99 -3.80
N SER A 482 -7.87 -25.01 -4.60
CA SER A 482 -8.93 -25.07 -5.62
C SER A 482 -9.92 -23.91 -5.55
N THR A 483 -10.55 -23.68 -6.70
CA THR A 483 -11.75 -22.86 -6.93
C THR A 483 -12.83 -22.95 -5.83
N LYS A 484 -12.82 -23.99 -5.00
CA LYS A 484 -13.76 -24.23 -3.88
C LYS A 484 -13.67 -23.20 -2.74
N ASN A 485 -12.57 -22.46 -2.63
CA ASN A 485 -12.42 -21.40 -1.61
C ASN A 485 -12.94 -20.04 -2.08
N TYR A 486 -13.37 -19.92 -3.34
CA TYR A 486 -13.96 -18.69 -3.82
C TYR A 486 -15.41 -18.58 -3.36
N ASN A 487 -15.82 -17.38 -2.96
CA ASN A 487 -17.19 -17.05 -2.60
C ASN A 487 -17.67 -15.97 -3.58
N LEU A 488 -18.91 -16.08 -4.04
CA LEU A 488 -19.52 -15.08 -4.91
C LEU A 488 -20.26 -14.05 -4.07
N LEU A 489 -19.73 -12.83 -4.05
CA LEU A 489 -20.32 -11.68 -3.37
C LEU A 489 -20.83 -10.68 -4.40
N ALA A 490 -21.59 -9.68 -3.95
CA ALA A 490 -22.00 -8.58 -4.80
C ALA A 490 -22.19 -7.30 -4.00
N ASN A 491 -22.00 -6.15 -4.66
CA ASN A 491 -22.22 -4.86 -4.03
C ASN A 491 -23.70 -4.71 -3.60
N PRO A 492 -23.98 -4.57 -2.29
CA PRO A 492 -25.34 -4.53 -1.77
C PRO A 492 -25.96 -3.12 -1.81
N TYR A 493 -25.31 -2.10 -2.36
CA TYR A 493 -25.76 -0.71 -2.28
C TYR A 493 -26.16 -0.11 -3.65
N PRO A 494 -27.05 0.90 -3.69
CA PRO A 494 -27.40 1.65 -4.90
C PRO A 494 -26.36 2.73 -5.27
N SER A 495 -25.09 2.43 -5.01
CA SER A 495 -23.92 3.25 -5.33
C SER A 495 -22.72 2.32 -5.53
N ALA A 496 -21.64 2.82 -6.10
CA ALA A 496 -20.40 2.04 -6.12
C ALA A 496 -19.82 1.88 -4.70
N ILE A 497 -19.03 0.82 -4.51
CA ILE A 497 -18.19 0.62 -3.32
C ILE A 497 -16.70 0.68 -3.70
N ASP A 498 -15.89 1.15 -2.75
CA ASP A 498 -14.44 1.12 -2.82
C ASP A 498 -13.88 -0.26 -2.46
N VAL A 499 -13.09 -0.84 -3.37
CA VAL A 499 -12.52 -2.17 -3.19
C VAL A 499 -11.36 -2.18 -2.20
N ASP A 500 -10.56 -1.12 -2.14
CA ASP A 500 -9.43 -1.04 -1.21
C ASP A 500 -9.94 -0.98 0.23
N MET A 501 -10.99 -0.18 0.49
CA MET A 501 -11.68 -0.17 1.79
C MET A 501 -12.27 -1.55 2.12
N PHE A 502 -12.90 -2.20 1.14
CA PHE A 502 -13.47 -3.54 1.34
C PHE A 502 -12.42 -4.60 1.70
N LEU A 503 -11.29 -4.64 0.99
CA LEU A 503 -10.22 -5.62 1.21
C LEU A 503 -9.42 -5.39 2.50
N ARG A 504 -9.32 -4.13 2.94
CA ARG A 504 -8.70 -3.77 4.22
C ARG A 504 -9.58 -4.17 5.40
N GLU A 505 -10.89 -3.93 5.32
CA GLU A 505 -11.84 -4.32 6.37
C GLU A 505 -11.93 -5.85 6.53
N ASN A 506 -11.84 -6.58 5.42
CA ASN A 506 -12.15 -8.01 5.39
C ASN A 506 -10.89 -8.88 5.32
N THR A 507 -10.26 -9.13 6.47
CA THR A 507 -9.02 -9.94 6.55
C THR A 507 -9.20 -11.46 6.45
N LYS A 508 -10.44 -11.94 6.51
CA LYS A 508 -10.80 -13.37 6.32
C LYS A 508 -10.82 -13.80 4.85
N ILE A 509 -10.76 -12.84 3.94
CA ILE A 509 -10.57 -13.06 2.52
C ILE A 509 -9.16 -12.62 2.13
N ASP A 510 -8.74 -13.11 0.97
CA ASP A 510 -7.52 -12.65 0.35
C ASP A 510 -7.66 -11.20 -0.13
N GLY A 511 -6.53 -10.52 -0.34
CA GLY A 511 -6.53 -9.09 -0.61
C GLY A 511 -6.69 -8.77 -2.09
N PHE A 512 -7.53 -9.52 -2.81
CA PHE A 512 -7.90 -9.21 -4.19
C PHE A 512 -9.33 -9.66 -4.49
N VAL A 513 -9.93 -9.02 -5.49
CA VAL A 513 -11.23 -9.40 -6.05
C VAL A 513 -11.08 -9.88 -7.50
N LYS A 514 -12.00 -10.73 -7.94
CA LYS A 514 -12.09 -11.19 -9.33
C LYS A 514 -13.43 -10.78 -9.93
N LEU A 515 -13.38 -10.02 -11.03
CA LEU A 515 -14.57 -9.54 -11.74
C LEU A 515 -14.71 -10.24 -13.08
N TRP A 516 -15.92 -10.75 -13.33
CA TRP A 516 -16.26 -11.44 -14.57
C TRP A 516 -16.34 -10.46 -15.74
N THR A 517 -15.57 -10.71 -16.81
CA THR A 517 -15.54 -9.89 -18.03
C THR A 517 -16.34 -10.50 -19.17
N SER A 518 -16.63 -11.81 -19.15
CA SER A 518 -17.39 -12.58 -20.16
C SER A 518 -16.92 -12.41 -21.62
N LYS A 519 -15.62 -12.17 -21.85
CA LYS A 519 -15.11 -11.76 -23.17
C LYS A 519 -15.03 -12.92 -24.14
N THR A 520 -14.52 -14.07 -23.71
CA THR A 520 -14.41 -15.24 -24.60
C THR A 520 -15.80 -15.74 -24.97
N ALA A 521 -16.00 -16.19 -26.22
CA ALA A 521 -17.29 -16.76 -26.60
C ALA A 521 -17.49 -18.10 -25.88
N PRO A 522 -18.73 -18.41 -25.44
CA PRO A 522 -19.03 -19.71 -24.88
C PRO A 522 -18.67 -20.80 -25.89
N ALA A 523 -17.83 -21.76 -25.50
CA ALA A 523 -17.43 -22.88 -26.36
C ALA A 523 -18.19 -24.16 -25.97
N THR A 524 -18.27 -25.11 -26.91
CA THR A 524 -18.71 -26.47 -26.59
C THR A 524 -17.50 -27.25 -26.10
N ILE A 525 -17.43 -27.55 -24.80
CA ILE A 525 -16.35 -28.34 -24.21
C ILE A 525 -16.93 -29.68 -23.75
N SER A 526 -16.40 -30.79 -24.28
CA SER A 526 -16.80 -32.15 -23.89
C SER A 526 -18.32 -32.43 -24.00
N GLY A 527 -18.99 -31.86 -25.01
CA GLY A 527 -20.43 -32.02 -25.21
C GLY A 527 -21.32 -31.12 -24.35
N ILE A 528 -20.73 -30.29 -23.48
CA ILE A 528 -21.45 -29.26 -22.72
C ILE A 528 -21.47 -27.99 -23.58
N ASN A 529 -22.66 -27.58 -24.01
CA ASN A 529 -22.88 -26.28 -24.65
C ASN A 529 -22.72 -25.17 -23.60
N ALA A 530 -22.07 -24.05 -23.97
CA ALA A 530 -21.88 -22.86 -23.11
C ALA A 530 -20.85 -22.96 -21.97
N ALA A 531 -19.75 -23.69 -22.18
CA ALA A 531 -18.63 -23.70 -21.25
C ALA A 531 -17.70 -22.49 -21.50
N TYR A 532 -17.43 -21.71 -20.46
CA TYR A 532 -16.38 -20.68 -20.46
C TYR A 532 -15.10 -21.23 -19.83
N THR A 533 -13.96 -20.75 -20.31
CA THR A 533 -12.69 -20.96 -19.60
C THR A 533 -12.58 -19.95 -18.44
N ASN A 534 -11.75 -20.24 -17.43
CA ASN A 534 -11.50 -19.31 -16.32
C ASN A 534 -10.75 -18.03 -16.75
N ALA A 535 -10.45 -17.86 -18.04
CA ALA A 535 -9.68 -16.77 -18.62
C ALA A 535 -10.43 -15.41 -18.62
N ASP A 536 -11.69 -15.39 -18.17
CA ASP A 536 -12.57 -14.22 -18.19
C ASP A 536 -12.72 -13.49 -16.84
N TYR A 537 -11.82 -13.71 -15.88
CA TYR A 537 -11.77 -12.90 -14.65
C TYR A 537 -10.63 -11.89 -14.66
N ALA A 538 -10.98 -10.60 -14.68
CA ALA A 538 -10.04 -9.54 -14.38
C ALA A 538 -9.83 -9.48 -12.85
N ILE A 539 -8.60 -9.20 -12.43
CA ILE A 539 -8.21 -9.22 -11.01
C ILE A 539 -7.84 -7.80 -10.59
N TYR A 540 -8.24 -7.41 -9.38
CA TYR A 540 -7.89 -6.12 -8.80
C TYR A 540 -7.50 -6.26 -7.33
N ASN A 541 -6.48 -5.52 -6.94
CA ASN A 541 -6.09 -5.21 -5.57
C ASN A 541 -5.51 -3.78 -5.50
N PRO A 542 -5.13 -3.26 -4.31
CA PRO A 542 -4.48 -1.95 -4.18
C PRO A 542 -3.27 -1.70 -5.11
N SER A 543 -2.51 -2.73 -5.49
CA SER A 543 -1.38 -2.59 -6.43
C SER A 543 -1.86 -2.22 -7.85
N GLY A 544 -3.06 -2.63 -8.25
CA GLY A 544 -3.69 -2.30 -9.51
C GLY A 544 -4.56 -3.42 -10.07
N SER A 545 -4.79 -3.38 -11.39
CA SER A 545 -5.58 -4.38 -12.09
C SER A 545 -4.78 -5.15 -13.13
N VAL A 546 -5.15 -6.41 -13.33
CA VAL A 546 -4.80 -7.17 -14.53
C VAL A 546 -6.06 -7.55 -15.29
N ASN A 547 -6.01 -7.30 -16.59
CA ASN A 547 -7.14 -7.48 -17.50
C ASN A 547 -7.06 -8.84 -18.20
N THR A 548 -8.17 -9.23 -18.81
CA THR A 548 -8.34 -10.49 -19.56
C THR A 548 -8.17 -10.31 -21.07
N SER A 549 -8.02 -9.06 -21.53
CA SER A 549 -7.82 -8.67 -22.92
C SER A 549 -7.31 -7.22 -23.00
N PRO A 550 -6.60 -6.81 -24.07
CA PRO A 550 -6.20 -5.42 -24.27
C PRO A 550 -7.37 -4.44 -24.37
N ILE A 551 -8.56 -4.93 -24.70
CA ILE A 551 -9.79 -4.15 -24.88
C ILE A 551 -10.82 -4.36 -23.76
N SER A 552 -10.46 -5.12 -22.72
CA SER A 552 -11.29 -5.25 -21.51
C SER A 552 -11.19 -3.98 -20.67
N GLN A 553 -12.28 -3.61 -20.01
CA GLN A 553 -12.28 -2.50 -19.06
C GLN A 553 -11.23 -2.73 -17.96
N THR A 554 -10.38 -1.74 -17.76
CA THR A 554 -9.50 -1.66 -16.59
C THR A 554 -10.35 -1.45 -15.34
N ILE A 555 -10.21 -2.35 -14.36
CA ILE A 555 -10.91 -2.24 -13.09
C ILE A 555 -10.36 -1.04 -12.32
N SER A 556 -11.21 -0.06 -12.02
CA SER A 556 -10.80 1.20 -11.39
C SER A 556 -10.80 1.17 -9.85
N GLY A 557 -10.80 -0.02 -9.24
CA GLY A 557 -10.94 -0.19 -7.80
C GLY A 557 -12.32 0.12 -7.22
N LYS A 558 -13.34 0.27 -8.08
CA LYS A 558 -14.74 0.47 -7.66
C LYS A 558 -15.61 -0.66 -8.21
N ILE A 559 -16.56 -1.14 -7.40
CA ILE A 559 -17.56 -2.13 -7.81
C ILE A 559 -18.91 -1.44 -7.89
N ALA A 560 -19.51 -1.41 -9.08
CA ALA A 560 -20.78 -0.72 -9.31
C ALA A 560 -21.94 -1.40 -8.57
N SER A 561 -23.03 -0.65 -8.37
CA SER A 561 -24.27 -1.13 -7.77
C SER A 561 -24.76 -2.40 -8.48
N ALA A 562 -25.19 -3.40 -7.69
CA ALA A 562 -25.65 -4.70 -8.18
C ALA A 562 -24.60 -5.57 -8.91
N GLN A 563 -23.32 -5.17 -8.96
CA GLN A 563 -22.27 -5.96 -9.60
C GLN A 563 -21.78 -7.09 -8.69
N GLY A 564 -21.75 -8.31 -9.21
CA GLY A 564 -21.14 -9.47 -8.54
C GLY A 564 -19.63 -9.60 -8.79
N PHE A 565 -18.92 -10.13 -7.80
CA PHE A 565 -17.47 -10.36 -7.83
C PHE A 565 -17.09 -11.56 -6.95
N MET A 566 -16.01 -12.23 -7.29
CA MET A 566 -15.49 -13.38 -6.55
C MET A 566 -14.40 -12.94 -5.58
N VAL A 567 -14.42 -13.48 -4.36
CA VAL A 567 -13.36 -13.32 -3.36
C VAL A 567 -12.85 -14.68 -2.93
N ARG A 568 -11.56 -14.80 -2.62
CA ARG A 568 -11.00 -16.04 -2.08
C ARG A 568 -11.02 -16.00 -0.56
N CYS A 569 -11.68 -16.96 0.07
CA CYS A 569 -11.72 -17.09 1.52
C CYS A 569 -10.43 -17.75 2.04
N THR A 570 -9.71 -17.07 2.93
CA THR A 570 -8.50 -17.57 3.59
C THR A 570 -8.84 -18.21 4.94
N THR A 571 -9.92 -17.78 5.59
CA THR A 571 -10.47 -18.34 6.82
C THR A 571 -11.98 -18.18 6.84
N ALA A 572 -12.74 -19.24 7.16
CA ALA A 572 -14.20 -19.16 7.23
C ALA A 572 -14.67 -18.14 8.28
N GLY A 573 -15.80 -17.47 8.01
CA GLY A 573 -16.41 -16.49 8.91
C GLY A 573 -17.09 -15.38 8.13
N ASP A 574 -17.37 -14.26 8.78
CA ASP A 574 -18.10 -13.16 8.14
C ASP A 574 -17.20 -12.15 7.43
N VAL A 575 -17.69 -11.68 6.28
CA VAL A 575 -17.26 -10.49 5.54
C VAL A 575 -18.30 -9.39 5.72
N THR A 576 -17.87 -8.17 5.98
CA THR A 576 -18.73 -7.01 6.20
C THR A 576 -18.55 -5.99 5.10
N PHE A 577 -19.64 -5.62 4.45
CA PHE A 577 -19.75 -4.39 3.69
C PHE A 577 -20.13 -3.28 4.67
N THR A 578 -19.23 -2.35 4.95
CA THR A 578 -19.58 -1.21 5.80
C THR A 578 -20.16 -0.09 4.95
N ASN A 579 -21.06 0.71 5.53
CA ASN A 579 -21.69 1.83 4.82
C ASN A 579 -20.66 2.86 4.31
N CYS A 580 -19.48 2.91 4.95
CA CYS A 580 -18.39 3.81 4.60
C CYS A 580 -17.70 3.46 3.29
N MET A 581 -17.82 2.21 2.82
CA MET A 581 -17.25 1.80 1.54
C MET A 581 -17.96 2.47 0.36
N ARG A 582 -19.15 3.06 0.56
CA ARG A 582 -19.94 3.69 -0.49
C ARG A 582 -19.29 4.98 -0.98
N VAL A 583 -19.08 5.06 -2.29
CA VAL A 583 -18.48 6.22 -2.96
C VAL A 583 -19.47 6.86 -3.93
N THR A 584 -19.25 8.14 -4.22
CA THR A 584 -20.06 8.95 -5.13
C THR A 584 -19.63 8.82 -6.60
N SER A 585 -18.53 8.12 -6.89
CA SER A 585 -17.99 7.93 -8.24
C SER A 585 -17.78 6.45 -8.58
N GLY A 586 -17.66 6.13 -9.87
CA GLY A 586 -17.35 4.77 -10.34
C GLY A 586 -18.55 3.82 -10.47
N ASN A 587 -19.79 4.33 -10.35
CA ASN A 587 -20.99 3.51 -10.56
C ASN A 587 -21.29 3.20 -12.04
N ASN A 588 -20.54 3.83 -12.95
CA ASN A 588 -20.56 3.58 -14.38
C ASN A 588 -19.80 2.31 -14.81
N ASN A 589 -19.07 1.67 -13.88
CA ASN A 589 -18.16 0.54 -14.15
C ASN A 589 -18.83 -0.83 -14.32
N PHE A 590 -20.14 -0.89 -14.53
CA PHE A 590 -20.87 -2.15 -14.65
C PHE A 590 -20.57 -2.85 -15.99
N PHE A 591 -19.59 -3.75 -15.99
CA PHE A 591 -19.25 -4.68 -17.09
C PHE A 591 -18.96 -4.03 -18.46
N ARG A 592 -18.22 -2.92 -18.56
CA ARG A 592 -17.95 -2.25 -19.85
C ARG A 592 -16.77 -2.87 -20.62
N THR A 593 -16.67 -2.55 -21.91
CA THR A 593 -15.47 -2.68 -22.75
C THR A 593 -14.69 -1.36 -22.78
N ALA A 594 -13.37 -1.40 -23.00
CA ALA A 594 -12.38 -0.34 -22.74
C ALA A 594 -12.57 1.06 -23.39
N ASN A 595 -13.63 1.31 -24.16
CA ASN A 595 -13.76 2.56 -24.92
C ASN A 595 -14.28 3.77 -24.11
N GLU A 596 -14.58 3.60 -22.81
CA GLU A 596 -15.01 4.70 -21.95
C GLU A 596 -14.43 4.51 -20.54
N ASN A 597 -13.23 5.05 -20.26
CA ASN A 597 -12.82 5.48 -18.91
C ASN A 597 -11.39 6.09 -18.95
N THR A 598 -11.31 7.42 -19.01
CA THR A 598 -10.16 8.18 -18.53
C THR A 598 -10.33 8.44 -17.04
N ASN A 599 -10.14 7.41 -16.20
CA ASN A 599 -10.11 7.61 -14.75
C ASN A 599 -8.71 8.08 -14.34
N ASN A 600 -8.53 9.40 -14.32
CA ASN A 600 -7.50 10.05 -13.50
C ASN A 600 -7.89 9.87 -12.03
N ASP A 601 -7.41 8.80 -11.40
CA ASP A 601 -7.36 8.74 -9.94
C ASP A 601 -6.42 9.85 -9.47
N THR A 602 -6.99 10.90 -8.87
CA THR A 602 -6.29 12.11 -8.38
C THR A 602 -5.61 11.88 -7.03
N SER A 603 -5.46 10.64 -6.56
CA SER A 603 -4.63 10.37 -5.39
C SER A 603 -3.15 10.51 -5.78
N ASN A 604 -2.47 11.52 -5.22
CA ASN A 604 -1.04 11.83 -5.38
C ASN A 604 -0.11 10.75 -4.78
N PHE A 605 -0.44 9.47 -4.92
CA PHE A 605 0.48 8.38 -4.57
C PHE A 605 1.40 8.12 -5.78
N GLU A 606 2.71 8.19 -5.58
CA GLU A 606 3.67 7.72 -6.57
C GLU A 606 3.49 6.20 -6.76
N ARG A 607 2.88 5.81 -7.87
CA ARG A 607 2.75 4.41 -8.28
C ARG A 607 3.92 4.05 -9.19
N ASN A 608 4.83 3.19 -8.72
CA ASN A 608 5.93 2.68 -9.52
C ASN A 608 5.57 1.29 -10.05
N ARG A 609 5.05 1.18 -11.26
CA ARG A 609 4.57 -0.11 -11.78
C ARG A 609 4.57 -0.19 -13.29
N PHE A 610 4.52 -1.41 -13.79
CA PHE A 610 4.28 -1.68 -15.21
C PHE A 610 3.58 -3.03 -15.40
N LYS A 611 2.90 -3.21 -16.54
CA LYS A 611 2.29 -4.50 -16.90
C LYS A 611 3.03 -5.17 -18.04
N LEU A 612 3.07 -6.50 -18.03
CA LEU A 612 3.51 -7.29 -19.18
C LEU A 612 2.31 -8.03 -19.77
N ASN A 613 2.20 -7.98 -21.09
CA ASN A 613 1.22 -8.74 -21.87
C ASN A 613 1.92 -9.86 -22.62
N MET A 614 1.40 -11.07 -22.52
CA MET A 614 1.74 -12.19 -23.39
C MET A 614 0.61 -12.42 -24.39
N THR A 615 0.94 -12.49 -25.68
CA THR A 615 -0.03 -12.73 -26.75
C THR A 615 0.41 -13.83 -27.71
N ASN A 616 -0.57 -14.52 -28.30
CA ASN A 616 -0.39 -15.32 -29.51
C ASN A 616 -1.60 -15.06 -30.42
N THR A 617 -1.35 -14.47 -31.60
CA THR A 617 -2.40 -14.07 -32.53
C THR A 617 -3.09 -15.26 -33.20
N ASN A 618 -2.36 -16.34 -33.49
CA ASN A 618 -2.90 -17.52 -34.17
C ASN A 618 -3.92 -18.26 -33.30
N LEU A 619 -3.65 -18.34 -31.99
CA LEU A 619 -4.46 -19.03 -31.00
C LEU A 619 -5.40 -18.09 -30.23
N GLY A 620 -5.34 -16.78 -30.48
CA GLY A 620 -6.14 -15.79 -29.76
C GLY A 620 -5.85 -15.70 -28.25
N ILE A 621 -4.63 -16.06 -27.82
CA ILE A 621 -4.24 -16.10 -26.42
C ILE A 621 -3.84 -14.71 -25.94
N PHE A 622 -4.28 -14.36 -24.72
CA PHE A 622 -3.85 -13.18 -23.98
C PHE A 622 -3.64 -13.51 -22.51
N SER A 623 -2.57 -12.99 -21.91
CA SER A 623 -2.33 -13.01 -20.46
C SER A 623 -1.64 -11.72 -20.05
N GLN A 624 -2.07 -11.13 -18.94
CA GLN A 624 -1.45 -9.92 -18.40
C GLN A 624 -0.99 -10.16 -16.96
N ILE A 625 0.19 -9.63 -16.62
CA ILE A 625 0.68 -9.54 -15.25
C ILE A 625 1.00 -8.09 -14.89
N LEU A 626 0.95 -7.77 -13.60
CA LEU A 626 1.32 -6.47 -13.05
C LEU A 626 2.47 -6.66 -12.07
N ILE A 627 3.56 -5.90 -12.26
CA ILE A 627 4.66 -5.78 -11.32
C ILE A 627 4.61 -4.37 -10.75
N ALA A 628 4.39 -4.25 -9.45
CA ALA A 628 4.23 -2.98 -8.75
C ALA A 628 5.21 -2.86 -7.60
N TYR A 629 5.93 -1.74 -7.52
CA TYR A 629 6.92 -1.44 -6.49
C TYR A 629 6.33 -0.44 -5.48
N SER A 630 6.35 -0.81 -4.21
CA SER A 630 5.85 0.00 -3.10
C SER A 630 6.67 -0.24 -1.84
N ASN A 631 6.86 0.80 -1.02
CA ASN A 631 7.48 0.68 0.30
C ASN A 631 6.67 -0.23 1.25
N GLU A 632 5.42 -0.55 0.91
CA GLU A 632 4.50 -1.34 1.72
C GLU A 632 4.53 -2.84 1.40
N ALA A 633 5.16 -3.25 0.30
CA ALA A 633 5.24 -4.64 -0.14
C ALA A 633 6.63 -5.25 0.12
N THR A 634 6.72 -6.57 0.06
CA THR A 634 7.91 -7.36 0.34
C THR A 634 8.27 -8.23 -0.87
N THR A 635 9.33 -9.03 -0.75
CA THR A 635 9.63 -10.07 -1.75
C THR A 635 8.85 -11.37 -1.51
N GLY A 636 8.09 -11.44 -0.42
CA GLY A 636 7.24 -12.58 -0.05
C GLY A 636 5.86 -12.50 -0.70
N TYR A 637 4.87 -13.21 -0.13
CA TYR A 637 3.47 -13.04 -0.51
C TYR A 637 2.81 -12.03 0.42
N ASP A 638 2.34 -10.93 -0.15
CA ASP A 638 1.67 -9.83 0.53
C ASP A 638 0.19 -9.82 0.19
N ARG A 639 -0.66 -10.22 1.13
CA ARG A 639 -2.12 -10.41 0.95
C ARG A 639 -2.78 -9.29 0.13
N LEU A 640 -2.51 -8.02 0.46
CA LEU A 640 -3.13 -6.84 -0.18
C LEU A 640 -2.46 -6.41 -1.49
N TYR A 641 -1.20 -6.80 -1.72
CA TYR A 641 -0.42 -6.29 -2.85
C TYR A 641 -0.19 -7.35 -3.93
N ASP A 642 -0.41 -8.62 -3.59
CA ASP A 642 -0.33 -9.74 -4.50
C ASP A 642 -1.69 -10.30 -4.89
N ALA A 643 -1.73 -10.97 -6.03
CA ALA A 643 -2.87 -11.79 -6.41
C ALA A 643 -2.43 -13.01 -7.20
N GLU A 644 -2.86 -14.19 -6.75
CA GLU A 644 -2.59 -15.44 -7.47
C GLU A 644 -3.26 -15.46 -8.85
N SER A 645 -2.45 -15.87 -9.83
CA SER A 645 -2.91 -16.21 -11.17
C SER A 645 -3.96 -17.32 -11.10
N GLY A 646 -5.03 -17.21 -11.91
CA GLY A 646 -6.08 -18.22 -11.93
C GLY A 646 -5.54 -19.58 -12.34
N SER A 647 -5.56 -20.56 -11.44
CA SER A 647 -4.97 -21.90 -11.63
C SER A 647 -5.56 -22.72 -12.79
N ALA A 648 -6.66 -22.26 -13.38
CA ALA A 648 -7.47 -23.02 -14.32
C ALA A 648 -7.37 -22.55 -15.78
N ASN A 649 -6.46 -21.62 -16.09
CA ASN A 649 -6.15 -21.27 -17.48
C ASN A 649 -5.17 -22.30 -18.08
N ALA A 650 -5.45 -22.72 -19.31
CA ALA A 650 -4.56 -23.59 -20.08
C ALA A 650 -3.27 -22.86 -20.46
N THR A 651 -3.36 -21.55 -20.74
CA THR A 651 -2.21 -20.67 -21.02
C THR A 651 -2.21 -19.46 -20.10
N SER A 652 -1.08 -19.15 -19.48
CA SER A 652 -0.94 -17.98 -18.59
C SER A 652 0.53 -17.59 -18.39
N MET A 653 0.77 -16.29 -18.26
CA MET A 653 2.00 -15.71 -17.73
C MET A 653 1.79 -15.33 -16.26
N TYR A 654 2.81 -15.52 -15.43
CA TYR A 654 2.81 -15.17 -14.01
C TYR A 654 4.22 -14.82 -13.55
N THR A 655 4.33 -14.08 -12.45
CA THR A 655 5.59 -14.00 -11.70
C THR A 655 5.62 -15.05 -10.59
N LEU A 656 6.80 -15.32 -10.05
CA LEU A 656 7.00 -16.25 -8.95
C LEU A 656 7.40 -15.53 -7.67
N SER A 657 6.72 -15.86 -6.56
CA SER A 657 7.12 -15.50 -5.20
C SER A 657 7.05 -16.76 -4.33
N GLY A 658 8.20 -17.40 -4.09
CA GLY A 658 8.25 -18.71 -3.45
C GLY A 658 7.43 -19.77 -4.22
N ILE A 659 6.37 -20.29 -3.60
CA ILE A 659 5.46 -21.27 -4.21
C ILE A 659 4.29 -20.63 -4.98
N TYR A 660 4.13 -19.31 -4.90
CA TYR A 660 2.99 -18.60 -5.45
C TYR A 660 3.24 -18.19 -6.90
N LYS A 661 2.23 -18.45 -7.75
CA LYS A 661 2.18 -18.00 -9.16
C LYS A 661 1.27 -16.80 -9.25
N LEU A 662 1.83 -15.61 -9.43
CA LEU A 662 1.15 -14.33 -9.24
C LEU A 662 0.82 -13.66 -10.57
N ALA A 663 -0.42 -13.15 -10.68
CA ALA A 663 -0.82 -12.25 -11.76
C ALA A 663 -0.59 -10.78 -11.37
N ILE A 664 -0.72 -10.44 -10.09
CA ILE A 664 -0.29 -9.15 -9.55
C ILE A 664 0.79 -9.45 -8.51
N ASN A 665 1.94 -8.77 -8.63
CA ASN A 665 3.09 -8.95 -7.76
C ASN A 665 3.53 -7.60 -7.20
N GLY A 666 3.26 -7.38 -5.92
CA GLY A 666 3.82 -6.31 -5.12
C GLY A 666 5.27 -6.62 -4.79
N ARG A 667 6.14 -5.65 -5.03
CA ARG A 667 7.57 -5.67 -4.75
C ARG A 667 7.88 -4.53 -3.77
N PRO A 668 8.96 -4.64 -2.97
CA PRO A 668 9.41 -3.54 -2.11
C PRO A 668 9.74 -2.27 -2.93
N ALA A 669 10.30 -1.25 -2.28
CA ALA A 669 10.83 -0.07 -2.96
C ALA A 669 11.68 -0.47 -4.18
N PHE A 670 11.55 0.28 -5.29
CA PHE A 670 12.27 -0.04 -6.51
C PHE A 670 13.78 0.07 -6.32
N GLU A 671 14.48 -1.00 -6.68
CA GLU A 671 15.94 -1.07 -6.74
C GLU A 671 16.34 -1.59 -8.12
N SER A 672 17.32 -0.93 -8.75
CA SER A 672 17.76 -1.31 -10.11
C SER A 672 18.38 -2.71 -10.19
N THR A 673 18.78 -3.29 -9.06
CA THR A 673 19.31 -4.65 -8.95
C THR A 673 18.23 -5.72 -8.77
N ASP A 674 16.95 -5.34 -8.72
CA ASP A 674 15.86 -6.30 -8.54
C ASP A 674 15.75 -7.27 -9.74
N VAL A 675 15.38 -8.51 -9.44
CA VAL A 675 15.16 -9.58 -10.42
C VAL A 675 13.81 -10.22 -10.13
N VAL A 676 12.93 -10.21 -11.12
CA VAL A 676 11.57 -10.77 -11.00
C VAL A 676 11.44 -12.00 -11.90
N PRO A 677 11.41 -13.22 -11.35
CA PRO A 677 11.21 -14.43 -12.15
C PRO A 677 9.83 -14.45 -12.81
N VAL A 678 9.79 -14.79 -14.10
CA VAL A 678 8.57 -14.86 -14.91
C VAL A 678 8.40 -16.27 -15.45
N GLY A 679 7.26 -16.87 -15.13
CA GLY A 679 6.85 -18.17 -15.64
C GLY A 679 5.81 -18.04 -16.74
N VAL A 680 5.87 -18.98 -17.68
CA VAL A 680 4.84 -19.17 -18.72
C VAL A 680 4.33 -20.60 -18.65
N LYS A 681 3.02 -20.75 -18.50
CA LYS A 681 2.31 -22.02 -18.66
C LYS A 681 1.59 -21.99 -19.99
N LEU A 682 1.72 -23.06 -20.77
CA LEU A 682 1.07 -23.29 -22.04
C LEU A 682 0.10 -24.49 -21.93
N PRO A 683 -0.82 -24.68 -22.89
CA PRO A 683 -1.78 -25.76 -22.85
C PRO A 683 -1.07 -27.12 -22.87
N SER A 684 -1.65 -28.09 -22.16
CA SER A 684 -1.21 -29.48 -22.30
C SER A 684 -1.54 -29.99 -23.70
N THR A 685 -0.62 -30.73 -24.34
CA THR A 685 -0.83 -31.42 -25.62
C THR A 685 -1.92 -32.50 -25.55
N SER A 686 -2.43 -32.81 -24.35
CA SER A 686 -3.53 -33.75 -24.11
C SER A 686 -4.93 -33.15 -24.34
N SER A 687 -5.07 -31.84 -24.52
CA SER A 687 -6.36 -31.20 -24.83
C SER A 687 -6.66 -31.32 -26.34
N PRO A 688 -7.89 -31.69 -26.77
CA PRO A 688 -8.22 -31.93 -28.19
C PRO A 688 -7.98 -30.72 -29.10
N GLU A 689 -8.13 -29.52 -28.55
CA GLU A 689 -7.88 -28.21 -29.18
C GLU A 689 -6.38 -27.88 -29.35
N PHE A 690 -5.47 -28.61 -28.66
CA PHE A 690 -4.02 -28.43 -28.68
C PHE A 690 -3.25 -29.72 -28.99
N ALA A 691 -3.92 -30.70 -29.61
CA ALA A 691 -3.41 -32.06 -29.83
C ALA A 691 -2.21 -32.16 -30.80
N THR A 692 -1.87 -31.08 -31.49
CA THR A 692 -0.72 -31.04 -32.38
C THR A 692 0.37 -30.20 -31.73
N ALA A 693 1.52 -30.79 -31.41
CA ALA A 693 2.71 -30.08 -30.93
C ALA A 693 3.31 -29.23 -32.07
N VAL A 694 2.60 -28.17 -32.46
CA VAL A 694 3.11 -27.16 -33.38
C VAL A 694 3.86 -26.14 -32.56
N ALA A 695 5.06 -25.80 -33.00
CA ALA A 695 5.85 -24.74 -32.39
C ALA A 695 5.11 -23.41 -32.61
N GLU A 696 4.57 -22.85 -31.54
CA GLU A 696 3.79 -21.62 -31.57
C GLU A 696 4.63 -20.41 -31.14
N THR A 697 4.38 -19.26 -31.78
CA THR A 697 5.13 -18.03 -31.51
C THR A 697 4.34 -17.12 -30.58
N TYR A 698 4.95 -16.75 -29.46
CA TYR A 698 4.40 -15.87 -28.45
C TYR A 698 5.17 -14.55 -28.41
N LYS A 699 4.46 -13.48 -28.06
CA LYS A 699 5.05 -12.16 -27.83
C LYS A 699 4.84 -11.75 -26.39
N ILE A 700 5.88 -11.22 -25.74
CA ILE A 700 5.80 -10.55 -24.45
C ILE A 700 6.14 -9.08 -24.67
N GLY A 701 5.28 -8.17 -24.24
CA GLY A 701 5.47 -6.73 -24.38
C GLY A 701 5.05 -5.98 -23.12
N ILE A 702 5.64 -4.81 -22.89
CA ILE A 702 5.27 -3.92 -21.78
C ILE A 702 4.06 -3.08 -22.18
N THR A 703 3.09 -2.96 -21.28
CA THR A 703 1.92 -2.09 -21.45
C THR A 703 1.64 -1.35 -20.17
N GLU A 704 1.40 -0.04 -20.25
CA GLU A 704 1.19 0.85 -19.11
C GLU A 704 2.42 0.91 -18.19
N GLN A 705 3.10 2.06 -18.18
CA GLN A 705 4.24 2.34 -17.29
C GLN A 705 3.92 3.56 -16.46
N GLU A 706 4.14 3.47 -15.15
CA GLU A 706 3.89 4.53 -14.18
C GLU A 706 5.11 4.74 -13.26
N GLY A 707 5.25 5.95 -12.71
CA GLY A 707 6.32 6.29 -11.78
C GLY A 707 7.70 6.25 -12.43
N VAL A 708 8.67 5.62 -11.77
CA VAL A 708 10.07 5.51 -12.25
C VAL A 708 10.20 4.82 -13.61
N PHE A 709 9.21 4.02 -14.02
CA PHE A 709 9.20 3.35 -15.33
C PHE A 709 8.62 4.24 -16.44
N ALA A 710 8.01 5.38 -16.09
CA ALA A 710 7.50 6.30 -17.07
C ALA A 710 8.64 7.06 -17.79
N ASN A 711 8.36 7.47 -19.03
CA ASN A 711 9.24 8.31 -19.86
C ASN A 711 10.64 7.74 -20.14
N GLY A 712 10.87 6.44 -19.94
CA GLY A 712 12.15 5.79 -20.24
C GLY A 712 13.28 6.11 -19.26
N THR A 713 12.96 6.55 -18.03
CA THR A 713 13.98 6.82 -16.99
C THR A 713 14.65 5.52 -16.51
N VAL A 714 13.87 4.45 -16.41
CA VAL A 714 14.33 3.10 -16.09
C VAL A 714 14.02 2.19 -17.27
N ASN A 715 15.05 1.54 -17.81
CA ASN A 715 14.86 0.52 -18.84
C ASN A 715 14.45 -0.80 -18.19
N VAL A 716 13.49 -1.48 -18.82
CA VAL A 716 13.01 -2.79 -18.38
C VAL A 716 13.46 -3.81 -19.42
N PHE A 717 14.16 -4.85 -18.97
CA PHE A 717 14.66 -5.92 -19.82
C PHE A 717 14.01 -7.25 -19.46
N LEU A 718 13.86 -8.11 -20.45
CA LEU A 718 13.60 -9.53 -20.26
C LEU A 718 14.90 -10.31 -20.51
N HIS A 719 15.33 -11.09 -19.53
CA HIS A 719 16.44 -12.03 -19.69
C HIS A 719 15.89 -13.43 -19.98
N ASP A 720 16.15 -13.92 -21.20
CA ASP A 720 15.87 -15.30 -21.59
C ASP A 720 17.08 -16.18 -21.24
N LYS A 721 17.00 -16.90 -20.12
CA LYS A 721 18.08 -17.74 -19.59
C LYS A 721 18.40 -18.95 -20.46
N LEU A 722 17.48 -19.38 -21.32
CA LEU A 722 17.74 -20.48 -22.25
C LEU A 722 18.75 -20.06 -23.33
N ASN A 723 18.58 -18.85 -23.85
CA ASN A 723 19.43 -18.30 -24.91
C ASN A 723 20.52 -17.37 -24.36
N ASN A 724 20.47 -17.04 -23.07
CA ASN A 724 21.31 -16.05 -22.39
C ASN A 724 21.30 -14.69 -23.10
N THR A 725 20.10 -14.22 -23.46
CA THR A 725 19.90 -12.96 -24.19
C THR A 725 19.05 -12.00 -23.39
N TYR A 726 19.42 -10.71 -23.41
CA TYR A 726 18.65 -9.62 -22.83
C TYR A 726 17.89 -8.90 -23.93
N HIS A 727 16.58 -8.77 -23.76
CA HIS A 727 15.71 -8.01 -24.63
C HIS A 727 15.27 -6.74 -23.92
N ASP A 728 15.53 -5.58 -24.51
CA ASP A 728 15.06 -4.29 -24.01
C ASP A 728 13.65 -4.01 -24.54
N PHE A 729 12.68 -3.85 -23.63
CA PHE A 729 11.30 -3.54 -24.03
C PHE A 729 11.16 -2.15 -24.68
N ALA A 730 12.14 -1.26 -24.56
CA ALA A 730 12.19 -0.01 -25.32
C ALA A 730 12.32 -0.25 -26.84
N ASN A 731 12.83 -1.43 -27.25
CA ASN A 731 12.99 -1.82 -28.65
C ASN A 731 11.80 -2.65 -29.20
N GLY A 732 10.70 -2.74 -28.44
CA GLY A 732 9.47 -3.45 -28.84
C GLY A 732 9.26 -4.77 -28.12
N ASP A 733 8.37 -5.62 -28.66
CA ASP A 733 7.98 -6.89 -28.05
C ASP A 733 9.08 -7.96 -28.16
N PHE A 734 9.30 -8.70 -27.08
CA PHE A 734 10.11 -9.92 -27.09
C PHE A 734 9.32 -11.07 -27.74
N THR A 735 9.93 -11.76 -28.70
CA THR A 735 9.29 -12.89 -29.40
C THR A 735 10.02 -14.19 -29.08
N PHE A 736 9.27 -15.23 -28.71
CA PHE A 736 9.82 -16.55 -28.50
C PHE A 736 8.91 -17.65 -29.04
N THR A 737 9.54 -18.77 -29.40
CA THR A 737 8.86 -20.01 -29.80
C THR A 737 9.19 -21.08 -28.76
N THR A 738 8.22 -21.94 -28.47
CA THR A 738 8.45 -23.09 -27.59
C THR A 738 7.53 -24.25 -27.93
N THR A 739 7.97 -25.47 -27.63
CA THR A 739 7.20 -26.71 -27.76
C THR A 739 6.88 -27.33 -26.40
N THR A 740 7.40 -26.77 -25.30
CA THR A 740 7.21 -27.27 -23.93
C THR A 740 5.98 -26.66 -23.26
N SER A 741 5.24 -27.45 -22.48
CA SER A 741 3.99 -27.02 -21.83
C SER A 741 4.16 -26.02 -20.67
N SER A 742 5.36 -25.82 -20.13
CA SER A 742 5.63 -24.76 -19.15
C SER A 742 7.12 -24.41 -19.04
N THR A 743 7.43 -23.15 -18.73
CA THR A 743 8.78 -22.67 -18.44
C THR A 743 8.76 -21.74 -17.23
N ASP A 744 8.96 -22.29 -16.03
CA ASP A 744 9.01 -21.51 -14.77
C ASP A 744 10.38 -20.85 -14.57
N ASP A 745 11.45 -21.45 -15.10
CA ASP A 745 12.83 -21.01 -14.86
C ASP A 745 13.51 -20.35 -16.07
N ARG A 746 12.77 -20.02 -17.13
CA ARG A 746 13.35 -19.49 -18.38
C ARG A 746 13.49 -17.97 -18.37
N PHE A 747 12.49 -17.24 -17.90
CA PHE A 747 12.44 -15.79 -18.04
C PHE A 747 12.57 -15.09 -16.70
N GLU A 748 13.20 -13.92 -16.72
CA GLU A 748 13.21 -12.99 -15.60
C GLU A 748 13.22 -11.55 -16.12
N VAL A 749 12.55 -10.67 -15.39
CA VAL A 749 12.60 -9.22 -15.62
C VAL A 749 13.73 -8.64 -14.78
N VAL A 750 14.54 -7.80 -15.41
CA VAL A 750 15.69 -7.12 -14.81
C VAL A 750 15.75 -5.68 -15.31
N TYR A 751 16.47 -4.82 -14.57
CA TYR A 751 16.56 -3.38 -14.86
C TYR A 751 17.98 -2.91 -15.24
N GLN A 752 18.90 -3.86 -15.36
CA GLN A 752 20.29 -3.65 -15.77
C GLN A 752 20.64 -4.65 -16.87
N ASN A 753 21.37 -4.19 -17.88
CA ASN A 753 21.91 -5.07 -18.91
C ASN A 753 23.33 -5.45 -18.50
N THR A 754 23.49 -6.62 -17.89
CA THR A 754 24.81 -7.12 -17.44
C THR A 754 25.81 -7.30 -18.58
N ALA A 755 25.38 -7.31 -19.86
CA ALA A 755 26.28 -7.34 -21.02
C ALA A 755 26.90 -5.97 -21.35
N LEU A 756 26.33 -4.87 -20.85
CA LEU A 756 26.81 -3.49 -21.05
C LEU A 756 27.35 -2.84 -19.76
N ASP A 757 27.01 -3.40 -18.60
CA ASP A 757 27.68 -3.04 -17.36
C ASP A 757 29.09 -3.60 -17.34
N ASN A 758 30.08 -2.71 -17.36
CA ASN A 758 31.38 -3.05 -16.83
C ASN A 758 31.15 -3.67 -15.44
N ASN A 759 31.57 -4.92 -15.26
CA ASN A 759 31.47 -5.75 -14.04
C ASN A 759 32.23 -5.17 -12.82
N THR A 760 32.30 -3.85 -12.67
CA THR A 760 33.11 -3.14 -11.69
C THR A 760 32.34 -2.67 -10.48
N PHE A 761 31.34 -3.40 -9.97
CA PHE A 761 30.86 -3.19 -8.59
C PHE A 761 30.43 -4.51 -7.94
N ASN A 762 31.39 -5.42 -7.75
CA ASN A 762 31.28 -6.43 -6.72
C ASN A 762 32.53 -6.33 -5.84
N THR A 763 32.47 -5.46 -4.83
CA THR A 763 33.55 -5.24 -3.83
C THR A 763 33.86 -6.48 -3.00
N ASN A 764 33.08 -7.57 -3.16
CA ASN A 764 33.24 -8.83 -2.44
C ASN A 764 34.15 -9.85 -3.17
N GLN A 765 34.75 -9.50 -4.32
CA GLN A 765 35.64 -10.42 -5.06
C GLN A 765 37.13 -10.26 -4.76
N VAL A 766 37.55 -9.11 -4.23
CA VAL A 766 38.96 -8.79 -3.98
C VAL A 766 39.07 -8.04 -2.66
N LEU A 767 40.12 -8.31 -1.88
CA LEU A 767 40.51 -7.58 -0.68
C LEU A 767 41.99 -7.22 -0.82
N ALA A 768 42.31 -5.93 -0.80
CA ALA A 768 43.68 -5.43 -0.85
C ALA A 768 43.94 -4.45 0.29
N PHE A 769 45.03 -4.65 1.02
CA PHE A 769 45.45 -3.74 2.10
C PHE A 769 46.96 -3.78 2.29
N ILE A 770 47.49 -2.73 2.90
CA ILE A 770 48.91 -2.63 3.26
C ILE A 770 49.04 -2.90 4.76
N LYS A 771 49.93 -3.82 5.13
CA LYS A 771 50.25 -4.13 6.52
C LYS A 771 51.70 -4.62 6.62
N ASP A 772 52.43 -4.17 7.63
CA ASP A 772 53.83 -4.54 7.90
C ASP A 772 54.72 -4.37 6.65
N GLU A 773 54.65 -3.19 6.01
CA GLU A 773 55.38 -2.85 4.77
C GLU A 773 55.13 -3.83 3.59
N ASN A 774 53.99 -4.54 3.60
CA ASN A 774 53.59 -5.44 2.53
C ASN A 774 52.20 -5.11 2.01
N LEU A 775 52.05 -5.11 0.68
CA LEU A 775 50.77 -5.17 -0.02
C LEU A 775 50.27 -6.61 -0.01
N ASN A 776 49.13 -6.82 0.64
CA ASN A 776 48.42 -8.09 0.69
C ASN A 776 47.19 -7.97 -0.20
N ILE A 777 47.01 -8.91 -1.12
CA ILE A 777 45.84 -8.98 -2.00
C ILE A 777 45.31 -10.40 -1.98
N ALA A 778 44.02 -10.57 -1.73
CA ALA A 778 43.30 -11.83 -1.84
C ALA A 778 42.09 -11.63 -2.76
N ALA A 779 41.81 -12.61 -3.61
CA ALA A 779 40.71 -12.57 -4.57
C ALA A 779 39.99 -13.92 -4.65
N SER A 780 38.69 -13.89 -4.99
CA SER A 780 37.89 -15.11 -5.22
C SER A 780 38.25 -15.81 -6.54
N LEU A 781 38.77 -15.05 -7.51
CA LEU A 781 39.27 -15.51 -8.81
C LEU A 781 40.79 -15.31 -8.93
N ALA A 782 41.43 -16.03 -9.85
CA ALA A 782 42.86 -15.91 -10.05
C ALA A 782 43.22 -14.56 -10.66
N MET A 783 44.36 -13.99 -10.26
CA MET A 783 44.85 -12.71 -10.77
C MET A 783 45.84 -12.91 -11.91
N THR A 784 45.79 -12.02 -12.90
CA THR A 784 46.73 -11.98 -14.04
C THR A 784 47.66 -10.77 -13.99
N ASN A 785 47.22 -9.64 -13.42
CA ASN A 785 48.06 -8.44 -13.26
C ASN A 785 47.61 -7.58 -12.07
N VAL A 786 48.56 -6.95 -11.40
CA VAL A 786 48.34 -5.95 -10.35
C VAL A 786 49.15 -4.69 -10.68
N GLU A 787 48.47 -3.55 -10.77
CA GLU A 787 49.08 -2.24 -11.01
C GLU A 787 48.85 -1.32 -9.81
N ILE A 788 49.87 -0.56 -9.42
CA ILE A 788 49.85 0.36 -8.28
C ILE A 788 50.06 1.78 -8.79
N TYR A 789 49.26 2.72 -8.29
CA TYR A 789 49.28 4.14 -8.64
C TYR A 789 49.36 4.99 -7.38
N ASP A 790 50.03 6.14 -7.46
CA ASP A 790 49.91 7.18 -6.43
C ASP A 790 48.60 7.98 -6.58
N ILE A 791 48.35 8.89 -5.63
CA ILE A 791 47.13 9.72 -5.61
C ILE A 791 47.03 10.69 -6.80
N THR A 792 48.13 10.97 -7.50
CA THR A 792 48.14 11.81 -8.71
C THR A 792 47.83 11.03 -9.98
N GLY A 793 47.66 9.70 -9.86
CA GLY A 793 47.42 8.80 -10.99
C GLY A 793 48.69 8.35 -11.70
N LYS A 794 49.88 8.65 -11.17
CA LYS A 794 51.14 8.15 -11.72
C LYS A 794 51.29 6.67 -11.37
N LYS A 795 51.52 5.83 -12.39
CA LYS A 795 51.79 4.39 -12.22
C LYS A 795 53.15 4.21 -11.53
N LEU A 796 53.15 3.57 -10.37
CA LEU A 796 54.34 3.27 -9.59
C LEU A 796 54.91 1.89 -9.93
N GLN A 797 54.03 0.92 -10.15
CA GLN A 797 54.43 -0.48 -10.37
C GLN A 797 53.35 -1.25 -11.15
N SER A 798 53.78 -2.26 -11.90
CA SER A 798 52.91 -3.29 -12.49
C SER A 798 53.57 -4.65 -12.30
N VAL A 799 52.78 -5.64 -11.90
CA VAL A 799 53.24 -6.99 -11.58
C VAL A 799 52.33 -7.98 -12.28
N ASN A 800 52.89 -8.75 -13.22
CA ASN A 800 52.19 -9.88 -13.81
C ASN A 800 52.12 -11.01 -12.79
N ILE A 801 50.93 -11.59 -12.62
CA ILE A 801 50.64 -12.67 -11.68
C ILE A 801 50.28 -13.92 -12.49
N ASN A 802 50.89 -15.06 -12.15
CA ASN A 802 50.66 -16.31 -12.85
C ASN A 802 49.50 -17.08 -12.20
N ASN A 803 48.29 -16.54 -12.36
CA ASN A 803 47.04 -17.21 -11.99
C ASN A 803 46.94 -17.55 -10.48
N GLU A 804 47.45 -16.67 -9.61
CA GLU A 804 47.38 -16.81 -8.15
C GLU A 804 46.15 -16.07 -7.59
N LYS A 805 45.47 -16.65 -6.58
CA LYS A 805 44.33 -16.01 -5.88
C LYS A 805 44.73 -15.12 -4.71
N SER A 806 45.98 -15.16 -4.30
CA SER A 806 46.49 -14.34 -3.20
C SER A 806 47.96 -14.01 -3.45
N ILE A 807 48.34 -12.76 -3.21
CA ILE A 807 49.74 -12.33 -3.28
C ILE A 807 50.12 -11.49 -2.06
N LYS A 808 51.39 -11.61 -1.68
CA LYS A 808 52.05 -10.74 -0.71
C LYS A 808 53.32 -10.18 -1.35
N LYS A 809 53.43 -8.85 -1.40
CA LYS A 809 54.59 -8.17 -2.00
C LYS A 809 55.05 -7.02 -1.10
N ALA A 810 56.36 -6.81 -1.01
CA ALA A 810 56.92 -5.67 -0.31
C ALA A 810 56.38 -4.36 -0.90
N PHE A 811 55.99 -3.43 -0.04
CA PHE A 811 55.39 -2.14 -0.37
C PHE A 811 56.17 -1.02 0.33
N ASN A 812 57.28 -0.61 -0.29
CA ASN A 812 58.23 0.36 0.27
C ASN A 812 58.00 1.77 -0.30
N TYR A 813 56.76 2.24 -0.28
CA TYR A 813 56.42 3.59 -0.70
C TYR A 813 56.19 4.49 0.53
N ALA A 814 56.15 5.81 0.33
CA ALA A 814 55.90 6.77 1.41
C ALA A 814 54.55 6.55 2.09
N GLU A 815 54.34 7.18 3.25
CA GLU A 815 53.00 7.25 3.85
C GLU A 815 52.05 8.04 2.95
N GLY A 816 50.85 7.52 2.76
CA GLY A 816 49.88 8.16 1.88
C GLY A 816 48.82 7.22 1.32
N PHE A 817 48.02 7.77 0.41
CA PHE A 817 46.98 7.03 -0.29
C PHE A 817 47.49 6.53 -1.64
N TYR A 818 47.14 5.29 -1.96
CA TYR A 818 47.48 4.63 -3.21
C TYR A 818 46.23 4.00 -3.82
N ILE A 819 46.29 3.71 -5.11
CA ILE A 819 45.24 2.96 -5.82
C ILE A 819 45.89 1.72 -6.40
N VAL A 820 45.33 0.55 -6.11
CA VAL A 820 45.71 -0.71 -6.78
C VAL A 820 44.62 -1.10 -7.77
N LYS A 821 45.01 -1.43 -9.01
CA LYS A 821 44.15 -2.04 -10.04
C LYS A 821 44.55 -3.49 -10.24
N ILE A 822 43.61 -4.40 -10.09
CA ILE A 822 43.84 -5.85 -10.07
C ILE A 822 43.02 -6.47 -11.20
N LYS A 823 43.69 -7.09 -12.17
CA LYS A 823 43.06 -7.79 -13.28
C LYS A 823 42.92 -9.27 -12.94
N LEU A 824 41.70 -9.79 -13.00
CA LEU A 824 41.38 -11.19 -12.78
C LEU A 824 41.48 -12.00 -14.08
N ASP A 825 41.54 -13.33 -13.97
CA ASP A 825 41.63 -14.29 -15.08
C ASP A 825 40.44 -14.22 -16.04
N ASN A 826 39.26 -13.91 -15.52
CA ASN A 826 38.04 -13.66 -16.29
C ASN A 826 38.02 -12.30 -17.03
N GLY A 827 39.11 -11.52 -16.94
CA GLY A 827 39.27 -10.23 -17.63
C GLY A 827 38.76 -9.01 -16.86
N SER A 828 38.06 -9.18 -15.73
CA SER A 828 37.58 -8.07 -14.90
C SER A 828 38.72 -7.31 -14.21
N ILE A 829 38.53 -6.01 -13.95
CA ILE A 829 39.51 -5.15 -13.28
C ILE A 829 38.88 -4.54 -12.03
N VAL A 830 39.43 -4.86 -10.86
CA VAL A 830 38.99 -4.30 -9.57
C VAL A 830 39.97 -3.22 -9.12
N SER A 831 39.47 -2.04 -8.75
CA SER A 831 40.29 -0.95 -8.20
C SER A 831 40.03 -0.80 -6.71
N GLN A 832 41.09 -0.74 -5.88
CA GLN A 832 40.98 -0.49 -4.45
C GLN A 832 41.88 0.65 -4.00
N LYS A 833 41.36 1.46 -3.06
CA LYS A 833 42.15 2.49 -2.38
C LYS A 833 42.88 1.85 -1.21
N LEU A 834 44.17 2.10 -1.14
CA LEU A 834 45.05 1.63 -0.08
C LEU A 834 45.53 2.82 0.75
N ILE A 835 45.77 2.58 2.03
CA ILE A 835 46.41 3.54 2.93
C ILE A 835 47.70 2.90 3.42
N ASN A 836 48.83 3.53 3.16
CA ASN A 836 50.10 3.16 3.75
C ASN A 836 50.34 4.03 4.99
N LYS A 837 50.31 3.41 6.18
CA LYS A 837 50.67 4.04 7.45
C LYS A 837 51.85 3.25 8.00
N LYS A 838 52.97 3.90 8.30
CA LYS A 838 54.03 3.24 9.09
C LYS A 838 53.62 3.09 10.53
#